data_AF-A0A091K175-F1
#
_entry.id   AF-A0A091K175-F1
#
_cell.length_a   1.000
_cell.length_b   1.000
_cell.length_c   1.000
_cell.angle_alpha   90.00
_cell.angle_beta   90.00
_cell.angle_gamma   90.00
#
_symmetry.space_group_name_H-M   'P 1'
#
loop_
_entity.id
_entity.type
_entity.pdbx_description
1 polymer ?
#
loop_
_entity_poly.entity_id
_entity_poly.type
_entity_poly.pdbx_seq_one_letter_code
_entity_poly.pdbx_strand_id
1 'polypeptide(L)'
;QVLEKVSAMYANNIAGLELLPGGMLEADSSLFSAIILDQFVRLRDADRFWFENTKNGLFTAEEIRKIRNTTFHDVLAAVTHADPTDIQPHVFVWSKEDPCPQPQQLTAQHLANCTSMMVLDYFKGSSVGFGIIIIVLCCLPLVSLLVAWVVAIFRKRDFKKLQKTQNFSVRREVTNEATHAMEWHGPKTDSSPVYIQLQPDKMLKVLDGRGSLLRSISLKAQQTVEVILSNNKRNKALLLKSPKEYDLVLLFSEEMERSNFIGKLRGYLEESGLDLHMSEMKEKSLMKRAVTREQRKQILETFFRHLFAQMLEIDKFDAGELDGESSQKAKESLTCELSRAEFAEALGLKAHSMFVDSMFSLADKDSNGYISFREFLDILVVFMKGSPEEKSKAMFRMYDIDENGFLSKEEFLRMLRSFIEISNNCLSRDQAEEVTESMFQVSGFQDRDELTWEDFHYMLRDHDNELRLTQLCVRGVPQVFKQNLHNRVSFIKKKELKGSVSNRTVSEEEKDPNVDTVTHYTEQDGQELRKRPGRKVHQQQLHLYTEAQRKKYKRNKVQQKIQECKRFIENYRRHIVCVVLFCAITTGVFMERAYYYAFASPSTGIAQTTFVGLIISRGSAACISFLYSYILLTMCRNLITVLRETFLNHYIPFDAAVDFHRWVAMAALIFSVLHTAGHIVNVYIFSITPLSVLSCLFSNVFTNDGSQLPQKYYWWAFQTIPGMTGVLLLVILAVMYVFATHHFRRVSFQGFWITHHLYVLLYVLVIIHGSYALIQQPRFHIYFIIPALIYGADKLLSLSRKKVEISVVKAELLPSGVTHLQFQQPQDFDYRSGQWVRIACVALGTTEYHPFTLTSAPHEDKLSLHIRAVGPWTTRLRELYSPQSLALIGKLPKLYLDGPFGEGHQEWNKFEVSVLVGGGIGVTPFASILKDLVFKSSINSKLLCKKIYFIWVTRTQRQFEWLADIIREVEEADRNNLVSVHIYITQLAEKFDLRTTMLYICERHFQKVLNKSLFTGLRSITHFGRPPFVPFFDSLQEVHPEVQKIGVFSCGPPGMTKSVEKACRQLNKKDQTYFAHHYENF
;
A
#
# COMPACT_ATOMS: atom_id res chain seq x y z
N GLN A 1 -43.61 68.18 37.46
CA GLN A 1 -42.26 67.58 37.47
C GLN A 1 -42.19 66.11 37.06
N VAL A 2 -42.83 65.14 37.76
CA VAL A 2 -42.78 63.72 37.33
C VAL A 2 -43.52 63.50 36.01
N LEU A 3 -44.72 64.06 35.86
CA LEU A 3 -45.51 63.97 34.62
C LEU A 3 -44.77 64.54 33.41
N GLU A 4 -44.09 65.68 33.55
CA GLU A 4 -43.30 66.29 32.46
C GLU A 4 -42.10 65.42 32.08
N LYS A 5 -41.42 64.81 33.06
CA LYS A 5 -40.31 63.87 32.80
C LYS A 5 -40.79 62.61 32.09
N VAL A 6 -41.93 62.05 32.50
CA VAL A 6 -42.52 60.89 31.83
C VAL A 6 -42.99 61.26 30.43
N SER A 7 -43.68 62.39 30.27
CA SER A 7 -44.05 62.92 28.95
C SER A 7 -42.82 63.04 28.04
N ALA A 8 -41.71 63.59 28.53
CA ALA A 8 -40.47 63.67 27.77
C ALA A 8 -39.88 62.30 27.40
N MET A 9 -39.93 61.30 28.29
CA MET A 9 -39.50 59.92 27.99
C MET A 9 -40.32 59.25 26.89
N TYR A 10 -41.62 59.58 26.82
CA TYR A 10 -42.53 59.13 25.77
C TYR A 10 -42.61 60.10 24.58
N ALA A 11 -41.61 60.97 24.39
CA ALA A 11 -41.53 61.94 23.29
C ALA A 11 -42.78 62.85 23.16
N ASN A 12 -43.38 63.21 24.29
CA ASN A 12 -44.65 63.94 24.42
C ASN A 12 -45.84 63.27 23.70
N ASN A 13 -45.73 61.97 23.43
CA ASN A 13 -46.78 61.18 22.80
C ASN A 13 -47.57 60.39 23.85
N ILE A 14 -48.73 60.91 24.22
CA ILE A 14 -49.64 60.26 25.18
C ILE A 14 -50.15 58.91 24.66
N ALA A 15 -50.30 58.73 23.34
CA ALA A 15 -50.74 57.46 22.77
C ALA A 15 -49.70 56.33 22.89
N GLY A 16 -48.42 56.68 23.13
CA GLY A 16 -47.36 55.72 23.42
C GLY A 16 -47.24 55.36 24.89
N LEU A 17 -48.00 56.01 25.79
CA LEU A 17 -47.92 55.77 27.23
C LEU A 17 -48.46 54.37 27.57
N GLU A 18 -47.62 53.57 28.21
CA GLU A 18 -47.97 52.23 28.64
C GLU A 18 -48.96 52.23 29.82
N LEU A 19 -49.74 51.15 29.94
CA LEU A 19 -50.75 50.98 30.98
C LEU A 19 -50.19 51.07 32.39
N LEU A 20 -49.02 50.47 32.66
CA LEU A 20 -48.45 50.42 34.01
C LEU A 20 -47.99 51.82 34.48
N PRO A 21 -47.15 52.57 33.74
CA PRO A 21 -46.83 53.95 34.09
C PRO A 21 -48.06 54.87 34.09
N GLY A 22 -48.99 54.70 33.15
CA GLY A 22 -50.23 55.47 33.10
C GLY A 22 -51.07 55.32 34.35
N GLY A 23 -51.38 54.08 34.75
CA GLY A 23 -52.17 53.81 35.96
C GLY A 23 -51.47 54.21 37.26
N MET A 24 -50.13 54.18 37.32
CA MET A 24 -49.38 54.70 38.48
C MET A 24 -49.45 56.23 38.62
N LEU A 25 -49.71 56.96 37.53
CA LEU A 25 -49.73 58.42 37.51
C LEU A 25 -51.14 59.02 37.68
N GLU A 26 -52.19 58.20 37.61
CA GLU A 26 -53.56 58.65 37.85
C GLU A 26 -53.80 59.00 39.33
N ALA A 27 -54.12 60.26 39.61
CA ALA A 27 -54.34 60.75 40.97
C ALA A 27 -55.51 60.03 41.68
N ASP A 28 -56.59 59.73 40.93
CA ASP A 28 -57.79 59.08 41.47
C ASP A 28 -57.74 57.55 41.32
N SER A 29 -56.66 57.00 40.75
CA SER A 29 -56.47 55.56 40.48
C SER A 29 -57.65 54.92 39.73
N SER A 30 -58.34 55.68 38.88
CA SER A 30 -59.62 55.29 38.27
C SER A 30 -59.49 54.05 37.37
N LEU A 31 -58.42 53.96 36.58
CA LEU A 31 -58.17 52.88 35.63
C LEU A 31 -57.85 51.56 36.35
N PHE A 32 -56.88 51.55 37.27
CA PHE A 32 -56.56 50.34 38.02
C PHE A 32 -57.73 49.91 38.91
N SER A 33 -58.46 50.85 39.52
CA SER A 33 -59.67 50.53 40.29
C SER A 33 -60.74 49.88 39.43
N ALA A 34 -61.01 50.41 38.24
CA ALA A 34 -61.97 49.84 37.31
C ALA A 34 -61.55 48.43 36.84
N ILE A 35 -60.28 48.25 36.47
CA ILE A 35 -59.73 46.94 36.04
C ILE A 35 -59.83 45.90 37.16
N ILE A 36 -59.41 46.26 38.38
CA ILE A 36 -59.42 45.35 39.52
C ILE A 36 -60.87 45.01 39.90
N LEU A 37 -61.76 46.00 40.01
CA LEU A 37 -63.15 45.79 40.39
C LEU A 37 -63.88 44.90 39.38
N ASP A 38 -63.76 45.19 38.08
CA ASP A 38 -64.35 44.36 37.03
C ASP A 38 -63.82 42.91 37.08
N GLN A 39 -62.50 42.74 37.27
CA GLN A 39 -61.89 41.42 37.36
C GLN A 39 -62.42 40.62 38.57
N PHE A 40 -62.60 41.24 39.73
CA PHE A 40 -63.15 40.58 40.92
C PHE A 40 -64.64 40.26 40.79
N VAL A 41 -65.43 41.14 40.16
CA VAL A 41 -66.84 40.85 39.84
C VAL A 41 -66.92 39.62 38.93
N ARG A 42 -66.11 39.57 37.86
CA ARG A 42 -66.06 38.41 36.97
C ARG A 42 -65.60 37.13 37.66
N LEU A 43 -64.60 37.20 38.55
CA LEU A 43 -64.15 36.05 39.34
C LEU A 43 -65.29 35.51 40.22
N ARG A 44 -65.98 36.40 40.95
CA ARG A 44 -67.10 36.03 41.81
C ARG A 44 -68.25 35.41 41.02
N ASP A 45 -68.70 36.08 39.97
CA ASP A 45 -69.92 35.71 39.27
C ASP A 45 -69.74 34.45 38.40
N ALA A 46 -68.52 34.21 37.90
CA ALA A 46 -68.20 33.04 37.08
C ALA A 46 -67.73 31.82 37.88
N ASP A 47 -67.30 31.99 39.14
CA ASP A 47 -66.86 30.86 39.95
C ASP A 47 -68.04 30.02 40.44
N ARG A 48 -68.18 28.83 39.84
CA ARG A 48 -69.18 27.85 40.25
C ARG A 48 -69.03 27.47 41.73
N PHE A 49 -67.80 27.48 42.25
CA PHE A 49 -67.49 27.15 43.64
C PHE A 49 -67.50 28.36 44.58
N TRP A 50 -67.99 29.52 44.12
CA TRP A 50 -68.19 30.67 45.00
C TRP A 50 -69.07 30.28 46.19
N PHE A 51 -68.67 30.65 47.41
CA PHE A 51 -69.31 30.16 48.63
C PHE A 51 -70.78 30.61 48.75
N GLU A 52 -71.15 31.76 48.18
CA GLU A 52 -72.56 32.23 48.17
C GLU A 52 -73.42 31.56 47.08
N ASN A 53 -72.82 30.78 46.18
CA ASN A 53 -73.56 30.06 45.14
C ASN A 53 -74.19 28.78 45.71
N THR A 54 -75.43 28.88 46.17
CA THR A 54 -76.18 27.75 46.75
C THR A 54 -76.38 26.56 45.80
N LYS A 55 -76.19 26.74 44.48
CA LYS A 55 -76.35 25.66 43.49
C LYS A 55 -75.22 24.62 43.52
N ASN A 56 -74.06 24.94 44.11
CA ASN A 56 -72.95 23.98 44.20
C ASN A 56 -73.06 23.02 45.40
N GLY A 57 -73.95 23.30 46.35
CA GLY A 57 -74.19 22.48 47.53
C GLY A 57 -73.05 22.43 48.55
N LEU A 58 -72.06 23.34 48.49
CA LEU A 58 -70.90 23.36 49.40
C LEU A 58 -71.26 23.74 50.84
N PHE A 59 -72.18 24.69 51.01
CA PHE A 59 -72.57 25.24 52.30
C PHE A 59 -74.09 25.39 52.40
N THR A 60 -74.62 25.17 53.60
CA THR A 60 -75.99 25.54 53.94
C THR A 60 -76.13 27.06 54.03
N ALA A 61 -77.35 27.57 53.94
CA ALA A 61 -77.59 29.03 54.06
C ALA A 61 -77.07 29.61 55.39
N GLU A 62 -77.09 28.83 56.47
CA GLU A 62 -76.58 29.24 57.78
C GLU A 62 -75.04 29.28 57.82
N GLU A 63 -74.38 28.34 57.18
CA GLU A 63 -72.92 28.34 57.03
C GLU A 63 -72.45 29.49 56.12
N ILE A 64 -73.17 29.80 55.04
CA ILE A 64 -72.89 30.96 54.18
C ILE A 64 -72.97 32.26 55.00
N ARG A 65 -74.00 32.39 55.85
CA ARG A 65 -74.16 33.54 56.75
C ARG A 65 -73.01 33.65 57.74
N LYS A 66 -72.58 32.51 58.31
CA LYS A 66 -71.42 32.45 59.22
C LYS A 66 -70.12 32.88 58.51
N ILE A 67 -69.90 32.41 57.28
CA ILE A 67 -68.73 32.79 56.47
C ILE A 67 -68.76 34.28 56.13
N ARG A 68 -69.92 34.83 55.73
CA ARG A 68 -70.06 36.26 55.40
C ARG A 68 -69.79 37.18 56.60
N ASN A 69 -70.11 36.70 57.81
CA ASN A 69 -69.81 37.43 59.05
C ASN A 69 -68.36 37.26 59.52
N THR A 70 -67.61 36.31 58.96
CA THR A 70 -66.21 36.08 59.34
C THR A 70 -65.32 37.11 58.66
N THR A 71 -64.62 37.89 59.46
CA THR A 71 -63.66 38.92 59.01
C THR A 71 -62.21 38.45 59.20
N PHE A 72 -61.24 39.15 58.62
CA PHE A 72 -59.82 38.82 58.83
C PHE A 72 -59.38 39.05 60.28
N HIS A 73 -60.07 39.93 61.03
CA HIS A 73 -59.91 40.07 62.48
C HIS A 73 -60.18 38.75 63.20
N ASP A 74 -61.30 38.09 62.88
CA ASP A 74 -61.70 36.84 63.53
C ASP A 74 -60.72 35.71 63.22
N VAL A 75 -60.17 35.70 62.00
CA VAL A 75 -59.12 34.76 61.59
C VAL A 75 -57.85 34.99 62.38
N LEU A 76 -57.41 36.25 62.55
CA LEU A 76 -56.22 36.57 63.32
C LEU A 76 -56.40 36.18 64.79
N ALA A 77 -57.49 36.59 65.45
CA ALA A 77 -57.77 36.23 66.83
C ALA A 77 -57.80 34.70 67.03
N ALA A 78 -58.39 33.96 66.09
CA ALA A 78 -58.43 32.50 66.15
C ALA A 78 -57.06 31.82 65.96
N VAL A 79 -56.22 32.33 65.04
CA VAL A 79 -54.93 31.71 64.69
C VAL A 79 -53.80 32.12 65.64
N THR A 80 -53.77 33.38 66.08
CA THR A 80 -52.73 33.88 66.98
C THR A 80 -53.06 33.66 68.45
N HIS A 81 -54.31 33.29 68.77
CA HIS A 81 -54.84 33.25 70.14
C HIS A 81 -54.72 34.58 70.88
N ALA A 82 -54.68 35.69 70.15
CA ALA A 82 -54.74 37.03 70.73
C ALA A 82 -56.13 37.30 71.32
N ASP A 83 -56.19 38.15 72.35
CA ASP A 83 -57.48 38.66 72.81
C ASP A 83 -58.12 39.48 71.67
N PRO A 84 -59.40 39.26 71.33
CA PRO A 84 -60.09 40.08 70.34
C PRO A 84 -60.02 41.59 70.59
N THR A 85 -59.72 42.04 71.82
CA THR A 85 -59.54 43.48 72.10
C THR A 85 -58.18 44.04 71.66
N ASP A 86 -57.19 43.17 71.40
CA ASP A 86 -55.84 43.58 71.02
C ASP A 86 -55.72 43.92 69.53
N ILE A 87 -56.75 43.61 68.74
CA ILE A 87 -56.77 43.77 67.29
C ILE A 87 -58.03 44.58 66.91
N GLN A 88 -57.88 45.56 66.04
CA GLN A 88 -59.01 46.33 65.55
C GLN A 88 -59.97 45.48 64.70
N PRO A 89 -61.29 45.74 64.72
CA PRO A 89 -62.25 44.96 63.94
C PRO A 89 -62.03 45.05 62.42
N HIS A 90 -61.51 46.17 61.92
CA HIS A 90 -61.21 46.39 60.50
C HIS A 90 -59.70 46.42 60.22
N VAL A 91 -59.04 45.28 60.36
CA VAL A 91 -57.56 45.14 60.30
C VAL A 91 -56.87 45.68 59.04
N PHE A 92 -57.58 45.91 57.94
CA PHE A 92 -57.00 46.50 56.72
C PHE A 92 -56.85 48.02 56.79
N VAL A 93 -57.55 48.71 57.70
CA VAL A 93 -57.49 50.16 57.88
C VAL A 93 -57.40 50.47 59.37
N TRP A 94 -56.35 51.16 59.78
CA TRP A 94 -56.17 51.59 61.17
C TRP A 94 -56.72 53.00 61.37
N SER A 95 -57.60 53.17 62.37
CA SER A 95 -58.20 54.44 62.80
C SER A 95 -57.63 54.87 64.16
N LYS A 96 -57.79 56.13 64.56
CA LYS A 96 -57.15 56.66 65.78
C LYS A 96 -57.64 56.00 67.07
N GLU A 97 -58.84 55.43 67.02
CA GLU A 97 -59.53 54.76 68.11
C GLU A 97 -59.13 53.28 68.23
N ASP A 98 -58.32 52.77 67.29
CA ASP A 98 -57.91 51.38 67.24
C ASP A 98 -56.73 51.08 68.20
N PRO A 99 -56.62 49.84 68.72
CA PRO A 99 -55.50 49.43 69.55
C PRO A 99 -54.16 49.51 68.81
N CYS A 100 -53.08 49.60 69.58
CA CYS A 100 -51.69 49.45 69.11
C CYS A 100 -51.31 50.36 67.92
N PRO A 101 -51.30 51.69 68.07
CA PRO A 101 -50.80 52.60 67.03
C PRO A 101 -49.35 52.26 66.65
N GLN A 102 -49.00 52.37 65.37
CA GLN A 102 -47.61 52.27 64.95
C GLN A 102 -46.77 53.35 65.67
N PRO A 103 -45.55 53.04 66.14
CA PRO A 103 -44.74 54.02 66.87
C PRO A 103 -44.44 55.29 66.07
N GLN A 104 -44.21 55.13 64.76
CA GLN A 104 -43.99 56.18 63.78
C GLN A 104 -44.09 55.61 62.36
N GLN A 105 -44.22 56.48 61.36
CA GLN A 105 -44.18 56.05 59.96
C GLN A 105 -42.76 55.60 59.58
N LEU A 106 -42.62 54.34 59.15
CA LEU A 106 -41.32 53.81 58.73
C LEU A 106 -40.82 54.50 57.46
N THR A 107 -39.52 54.82 57.47
CA THR A 107 -38.76 55.34 56.34
C THR A 107 -37.45 54.57 56.24
N ALA A 108 -36.74 54.68 55.10
CA ALA A 108 -35.49 53.96 54.89
C ALA A 108 -34.40 54.25 55.95
N GLN A 109 -34.49 55.37 56.68
CA GLN A 109 -33.57 55.74 57.76
C GLN A 109 -33.69 54.82 58.99
N HIS A 110 -34.84 54.18 59.16
CA HIS A 110 -35.14 53.30 60.28
C HIS A 110 -34.81 51.83 60.00
N LEU A 111 -34.45 51.49 58.77
CA LEU A 111 -34.23 50.11 58.32
C LEU A 111 -32.75 49.85 58.04
N ALA A 112 -32.35 48.58 58.11
CA ALA A 112 -31.02 48.17 57.67
C ALA A 112 -30.84 48.43 56.16
N ASN A 113 -29.62 48.79 55.76
CA ASN A 113 -29.30 48.96 54.35
C ASN A 113 -29.53 47.65 53.57
N CYS A 114 -30.10 47.76 52.38
CA CYS A 114 -30.25 46.62 51.47
C CYS A 114 -28.88 46.03 51.11
N THR A 115 -28.81 44.70 50.99
CA THR A 115 -27.61 44.03 50.47
C THR A 115 -27.34 44.50 49.03
N SER A 116 -26.06 44.69 48.70
CA SER A 116 -25.66 45.05 47.35
C SER A 116 -26.01 43.95 46.35
N MET A 117 -26.21 44.34 45.08
CA MET A 117 -26.46 43.42 43.98
C MET A 117 -25.32 42.40 43.86
N MET A 118 -25.66 41.10 43.89
CA MET A 118 -24.70 40.01 43.66
C MET A 118 -24.91 39.42 42.27
N VAL A 119 -23.82 39.21 41.54
CA VAL A 119 -23.84 38.51 40.24
C VAL A 119 -23.50 37.05 40.46
N LEU A 120 -24.41 36.16 40.07
CA LEU A 120 -24.22 34.71 40.11
C LEU A 120 -23.42 34.26 38.88
N ASP A 121 -22.16 33.89 39.09
CA ASP A 121 -21.36 33.21 38.07
C ASP A 121 -21.54 31.68 38.18
N TYR A 122 -22.28 31.12 37.23
CA TYR A 122 -22.59 29.69 37.20
C TYR A 122 -21.34 28.80 37.02
N PHE A 123 -20.26 29.31 36.45
CA PHE A 123 -19.03 28.56 36.15
C PHE A 123 -17.91 28.77 37.18
N LYS A 124 -18.14 29.58 38.21
CA LYS A 124 -17.17 29.82 39.28
C LYS A 124 -16.69 28.50 39.89
N GLY A 125 -15.37 28.35 40.03
CA GLY A 125 -14.72 27.13 40.55
C GLY A 125 -14.68 25.93 39.60
N SER A 126 -15.20 26.05 38.37
CA SER A 126 -15.30 24.93 37.41
C SER A 126 -14.26 25.00 36.27
N SER A 127 -13.63 26.15 36.05
CA SER A 127 -12.70 26.38 34.93
C SER A 127 -11.50 25.45 34.91
N VAL A 128 -10.81 25.28 36.05
CA VAL A 128 -9.61 24.44 36.16
C VAL A 128 -9.95 22.97 35.88
N GLY A 129 -11.00 22.45 36.53
CA GLY A 129 -11.39 21.05 36.36
C GLY A 129 -11.92 20.75 34.96
N PHE A 130 -12.62 21.70 34.31
CA PHE A 130 -13.01 21.57 32.91
C PHE A 130 -11.79 21.50 31.98
N GLY A 131 -10.78 22.36 32.20
CA GLY A 131 -9.52 22.31 31.46
C GLY A 131 -8.76 20.99 31.65
N ILE A 132 -8.70 20.46 32.87
CA ILE A 132 -8.08 19.17 33.17
C ILE A 132 -8.75 18.04 32.38
N ILE A 133 -10.08 17.99 32.32
CA ILE A 133 -10.79 16.95 31.55
C ILE A 133 -10.42 17.02 30.07
N ILE A 134 -10.37 18.22 29.47
CA ILE A 134 -9.98 18.38 28.07
C ILE A 134 -8.56 17.88 27.84
N ILE A 135 -7.61 18.22 28.73
CA ILE A 135 -6.23 17.74 28.65
C ILE A 135 -6.19 16.21 28.74
N VAL A 136 -6.92 15.61 29.69
CA VAL A 136 -6.99 14.14 29.84
C VAL A 136 -7.54 13.48 28.58
N LEU A 137 -8.62 14.00 28.00
CA LEU A 137 -9.19 13.47 26.75
C LEU A 137 -8.20 13.57 25.58
N CYS A 138 -7.46 14.68 25.47
CA CYS A 138 -6.40 14.86 24.47
C CYS A 138 -5.19 13.94 24.71
N CYS A 139 -4.92 13.55 25.96
CA CYS A 139 -3.82 12.65 26.33
C CYS A 139 -4.14 11.17 26.13
N LEU A 140 -5.41 10.76 25.97
CA LEU A 140 -5.79 9.36 25.71
C LEU A 140 -4.98 8.66 24.59
N PRO A 141 -4.79 9.24 23.38
CA PRO A 141 -3.97 8.62 22.36
C PRO A 141 -2.49 8.51 22.76
N LEU A 142 -1.96 9.47 23.54
CA LEU A 142 -0.57 9.44 24.03
C LEU A 142 -0.38 8.34 25.08
N VAL A 143 -1.34 8.17 26.00
CA VAL A 143 -1.33 7.09 26.98
C VAL A 143 -1.41 5.74 26.28
N SER A 144 -2.30 5.59 25.29
CA SER A 144 -2.36 4.37 24.50
C SER A 144 -1.07 4.12 23.71
N LEU A 145 -0.43 5.17 23.19
CA LEU A 145 0.86 5.06 22.50
C LEU A 145 1.96 4.57 23.44
N LEU A 146 2.00 5.08 24.67
CA LEU A 146 2.93 4.64 25.70
C LEU A 146 2.70 3.18 26.06
N VAL A 147 1.46 2.74 26.26
CA VAL A 147 1.12 1.33 26.51
C VAL A 147 1.54 0.46 25.33
N ALA A 148 1.22 0.86 24.09
CA ALA A 148 1.62 0.14 22.89
C ALA A 148 3.15 0.03 22.77
N TRP A 149 3.88 1.09 23.12
CA TRP A 149 5.34 1.12 23.13
C TRP A 149 5.93 0.20 24.21
N VAL A 150 5.36 0.21 25.43
CA VAL A 150 5.74 -0.72 26.50
C VAL A 150 5.52 -2.17 26.07
N VAL A 151 4.34 -2.48 25.50
CA VAL A 151 4.04 -3.82 24.95
C VAL A 151 5.00 -4.20 23.83
N ALA A 152 5.34 -3.26 22.95
CA ALA A 152 6.34 -3.45 21.90
C ALA A 152 7.73 -3.78 22.47
N ILE A 153 8.15 -3.11 23.54
CA ILE A 153 9.42 -3.39 24.24
C ILE A 153 9.39 -4.77 24.87
N PHE A 154 8.33 -5.12 25.60
CA PHE A 154 8.20 -6.44 26.22
C PHE A 154 8.21 -7.54 25.16
N ARG A 155 7.47 -7.39 24.07
CA ARG A 155 7.50 -8.33 22.92
C ARG A 155 8.88 -8.42 22.29
N LYS A 156 9.58 -7.29 22.11
CA LYS A 156 10.95 -7.29 21.57
C LYS A 156 11.92 -7.97 22.55
N ARG A 157 11.70 -7.83 23.86
CA ARG A 157 12.49 -8.48 24.91
C ARG A 157 12.18 -9.98 25.01
N ASP A 158 10.93 -10.38 24.88
CA ASP A 158 10.50 -11.77 24.86
C ASP A 158 10.92 -12.47 23.57
N PHE A 159 10.91 -11.77 22.43
CA PHE A 159 11.50 -12.24 21.18
C PHE A 159 13.01 -12.46 21.36
N LYS A 160 13.72 -11.50 21.96
CA LYS A 160 15.14 -11.66 22.32
C LYS A 160 15.36 -12.79 23.34
N LYS A 161 14.44 -13.01 24.27
CA LYS A 161 14.49 -14.14 25.22
C LYS A 161 14.24 -15.46 24.52
N LEU A 162 13.25 -15.58 23.64
CA LEU A 162 13.00 -16.76 22.82
C LEU A 162 14.20 -17.07 21.94
N GLN A 163 14.81 -16.07 21.31
CA GLN A 163 16.10 -16.21 20.61
C GLN A 163 17.19 -16.73 21.56
N LYS A 164 17.31 -16.17 22.77
CA LYS A 164 18.25 -16.65 23.79
C LYS A 164 17.92 -18.05 24.34
N THR A 165 16.66 -18.43 24.48
CA THR A 165 16.22 -19.72 25.05
C THR A 165 16.32 -20.84 24.02
N GLN A 166 16.04 -20.56 22.73
CA GLN A 166 16.37 -21.45 21.62
C GLN A 166 17.89 -21.62 21.49
N ASN A 167 18.68 -20.59 21.81
CA ASN A 167 20.14 -20.66 21.82
C ASN A 167 20.72 -21.33 23.08
N PHE A 168 20.01 -21.33 24.22
CA PHE A 168 20.46 -22.02 25.44
C PHE A 168 20.34 -23.55 25.35
N SER A 169 19.42 -24.08 24.53
CA SER A 169 19.37 -25.52 24.25
C SER A 169 20.33 -25.97 23.14
N VAL A 170 21.02 -25.04 22.47
CA VAL A 170 22.01 -25.32 21.42
C VAL A 170 23.35 -24.74 21.84
N ARG A 171 23.84 -25.18 23.01
CA ARG A 171 25.25 -25.06 23.37
C ARG A 171 26.00 -26.24 22.73
N ARG A 172 26.06 -26.27 21.39
CA ARG A 172 27.06 -27.07 20.68
C ARG A 172 28.31 -26.20 20.57
N GLU A 173 29.45 -26.78 20.93
CA GLU A 173 30.77 -26.13 21.02
C GLU A 173 31.10 -25.30 19.78
N VAL A 174 30.76 -24.01 19.80
CA VAL A 174 31.47 -23.03 18.99
C VAL A 174 32.83 -22.92 19.65
N THR A 175 33.88 -23.24 18.90
CA THR A 175 35.27 -23.27 19.36
C THR A 175 35.61 -22.04 20.21
N ASN A 176 36.45 -22.22 21.23
CA ASN A 176 36.85 -21.19 22.22
C ASN A 176 37.47 -19.91 21.62
N GLU A 177 37.62 -19.82 20.30
CA GLU A 177 38.24 -18.72 19.58
C GLU A 177 37.25 -17.66 19.05
N ALA A 178 35.95 -17.95 18.92
CA ALA A 178 34.99 -17.01 18.33
C ALA A 178 34.50 -15.93 19.32
N THR A 179 34.45 -14.67 18.88
CA THR A 179 33.99 -13.54 19.71
C THR A 179 32.53 -13.19 19.44
N HIS A 180 31.72 -13.13 20.48
CA HIS A 180 30.29 -12.81 20.37
C HIS A 180 30.04 -11.29 20.28
N ALA A 181 29.18 -10.87 19.35
CA ALA A 181 28.75 -9.48 19.16
C ALA A 181 27.35 -9.40 18.54
N MET A 182 26.77 -8.21 18.47
CA MET A 182 25.52 -7.95 17.73
C MET A 182 25.81 -7.11 16.48
N GLU A 183 25.52 -7.61 15.29
CA GLU A 183 25.68 -6.87 14.03
C GLU A 183 24.52 -5.90 13.80
N TRP A 184 24.85 -4.66 13.43
CA TRP A 184 23.86 -3.65 13.02
C TRP A 184 23.74 -3.59 11.49
N HIS A 185 22.53 -3.88 10.99
CA HIS A 185 22.25 -3.94 9.54
C HIS A 185 21.80 -2.61 8.92
N GLY A 186 21.41 -1.63 9.74
CA GLY A 186 20.88 -0.34 9.29
C GLY A 186 19.81 0.24 10.22
N PRO A 187 19.36 1.49 9.98
CA PRO A 187 18.43 2.18 10.87
C PRO A 187 16.99 1.63 10.83
N LYS A 188 16.63 0.87 9.78
CA LYS A 188 15.28 0.30 9.58
C LYS A 188 15.19 -1.20 9.92
N THR A 189 16.32 -1.83 10.19
CA THR A 189 16.49 -3.28 10.38
C THR A 189 17.02 -3.55 11.78
N ASP A 190 16.51 -4.57 12.44
CA ASP A 190 16.97 -4.93 13.79
C ASP A 190 18.38 -5.55 13.76
N SER A 191 19.16 -5.31 14.81
CA SER A 191 20.47 -5.93 14.99
C SER A 191 20.36 -7.43 15.30
N SER A 192 21.27 -8.23 14.76
CA SER A 192 21.28 -9.69 14.91
C SER A 192 22.52 -10.18 15.66
N PRO A 193 22.43 -11.23 16.50
CA PRO A 193 23.61 -11.79 17.16
C PRO A 193 24.52 -12.48 16.13
N VAL A 194 25.83 -12.25 16.25
CA VAL A 194 26.85 -12.82 15.38
C VAL A 194 28.06 -13.27 16.18
N TYR A 195 28.77 -14.27 15.66
CA TYR A 195 30.05 -14.75 16.17
C TYR A 195 31.15 -14.44 15.17
N ILE A 196 32.23 -13.82 15.62
CA ILE A 196 33.32 -13.39 14.76
C ILE A 196 34.50 -14.33 14.98
N GLN A 197 34.97 -14.95 13.91
CA GLN A 197 36.12 -15.82 13.91
C GLN A 197 37.22 -15.22 13.02
N LEU A 198 38.42 -15.06 13.59
CA LEU A 198 39.62 -14.65 12.87
C LEU A 198 40.35 -15.93 12.46
N GLN A 199 40.58 -16.13 11.16
CA GLN A 199 41.24 -17.34 10.64
C GLN A 199 42.68 -17.06 10.20
N PRO A 200 43.63 -17.99 10.32
CA PRO A 200 45.04 -17.75 10.00
C PRO A 200 45.33 -17.26 8.57
N ASP A 201 44.39 -17.48 7.65
CA ASP A 201 44.47 -17.10 6.23
C ASP A 201 44.15 -15.62 5.96
N LYS A 202 44.30 -14.72 6.95
CA LYS A 202 43.96 -13.29 6.84
C LYS A 202 42.47 -13.05 6.50
N MET A 203 41.57 -13.91 6.97
CA MET A 203 40.12 -13.81 6.78
C MET A 203 39.37 -13.62 8.10
N LEU A 204 38.41 -12.69 8.10
CA LEU A 204 37.44 -12.49 9.19
C LEU A 204 36.09 -13.08 8.79
N LYS A 205 35.65 -14.13 9.49
CA LYS A 205 34.34 -14.76 9.28
C LYS A 205 33.33 -14.24 10.31
N VAL A 206 32.17 -13.82 9.81
CA VAL A 206 30.99 -13.48 10.61
C VAL A 206 30.03 -14.66 10.49
N LEU A 207 29.73 -15.28 11.62
CA LEU A 207 28.89 -16.47 11.74
C LEU A 207 27.58 -16.10 12.47
N ASP A 208 26.49 -16.79 12.14
CA ASP A 208 25.22 -16.71 12.89
C ASP A 208 25.35 -17.39 14.26
N GLY A 209 24.36 -17.21 15.12
CA GLY A 209 24.12 -17.85 16.41
C GLY A 209 24.37 -19.38 16.46
N ARG A 210 24.38 -20.04 15.30
CA ARG A 210 24.46 -21.49 15.10
C ARG A 210 25.72 -21.94 14.33
N GLY A 211 26.68 -21.04 14.09
CA GLY A 211 27.95 -21.34 13.40
C GLY A 211 27.88 -21.34 11.86
N SER A 212 26.74 -20.97 11.26
CA SER A 212 26.63 -20.82 9.80
C SER A 212 27.32 -19.53 9.33
N LEU A 213 28.09 -19.61 8.25
CA LEU A 213 28.78 -18.46 7.65
C LEU A 213 27.76 -17.46 7.08
N LEU A 214 27.73 -16.24 7.64
CA LEU A 214 26.95 -15.12 7.11
C LEU A 214 27.75 -14.29 6.11
N ARG A 215 29.02 -14.04 6.45
CA ARG A 215 29.93 -13.21 5.66
C ARG A 215 31.38 -13.58 5.94
N SER A 216 32.25 -13.47 4.95
CA SER A 216 33.70 -13.57 5.11
C SER A 216 34.36 -12.33 4.50
N ILE A 217 35.17 -11.61 5.28
CA ILE A 217 35.88 -10.41 4.86
C ILE A 217 37.36 -10.77 4.72
N SER A 218 37.94 -10.55 3.54
CA SER A 218 39.38 -10.73 3.34
C SER A 218 40.16 -9.50 3.74
N LEU A 219 41.13 -9.68 4.63
CA LEU A 219 42.04 -8.63 5.08
C LEU A 219 43.35 -8.62 4.26
N LYS A 220 43.53 -9.57 3.33
CA LYS A 220 44.72 -9.69 2.47
C LYS A 220 44.95 -8.44 1.59
N ALA A 221 43.87 -7.78 1.18
CA ALA A 221 43.91 -6.65 0.25
C ALA A 221 44.18 -5.29 0.93
N GLN A 222 44.37 -5.25 2.26
CA GLN A 222 44.51 -3.99 3.02
C GLN A 222 45.90 -3.91 3.65
N GLN A 223 46.67 -2.85 3.39
CA GLN A 223 47.88 -2.53 4.19
C GLN A 223 47.53 -1.97 5.57
N THR A 224 46.41 -1.23 5.67
CA THR A 224 45.89 -0.65 6.91
C THR A 224 44.41 -0.99 7.10
N VAL A 225 44.05 -1.47 8.30
CA VAL A 225 42.66 -1.75 8.68
C VAL A 225 42.15 -0.59 9.53
N GLU A 226 41.13 0.15 9.05
CA GLU A 226 40.52 1.26 9.79
C GLU A 226 39.39 0.75 10.71
N VAL A 227 39.55 0.99 12.00
CA VAL A 227 38.55 0.70 13.04
C VAL A 227 38.10 1.99 13.71
N ILE A 228 36.80 2.19 13.78
CA ILE A 228 36.19 3.36 14.39
C ILE A 228 35.41 2.93 15.63
N LEU A 229 35.74 3.53 16.78
CA LEU A 229 35.13 3.23 18.06
C LEU A 229 34.12 4.28 18.49
N SER A 230 33.05 3.84 19.14
CA SER A 230 32.16 4.77 19.84
C SER A 230 32.81 5.30 21.13
N ASN A 231 32.75 6.62 21.33
CA ASN A 231 33.18 7.31 22.56
C ASN A 231 32.01 7.74 23.47
N ASN A 232 30.79 7.24 23.22
CA ASN A 232 29.61 7.52 24.04
C ASN A 232 28.72 6.27 24.17
N LYS A 233 27.63 6.38 24.95
CA LYS A 233 26.70 5.26 25.24
C LYS A 233 27.41 3.99 25.76
N ARG A 234 28.32 4.17 26.73
CA ARG A 234 29.13 3.11 27.34
C ARG A 234 30.09 2.41 26.36
N ASN A 235 30.49 3.09 25.29
CA ASN A 235 31.57 2.67 24.39
C ASN A 235 31.40 1.25 23.82
N LYS A 236 30.17 0.91 23.41
CA LYS A 236 29.83 -0.48 23.02
C LYS A 236 29.94 -0.77 21.54
N ALA A 237 30.00 0.26 20.69
CA ALA A 237 29.99 0.08 19.25
C ALA A 237 31.39 0.13 18.65
N LEU A 238 31.60 -0.71 17.64
CA LEU A 238 32.79 -0.80 16.82
C LEU A 238 32.36 -0.84 15.36
N LEU A 239 33.00 -0.05 14.52
CA LEU A 239 32.84 -0.05 13.08
C LEU A 239 34.17 -0.48 12.46
N LEU A 240 34.16 -1.62 11.78
CA LEU A 240 35.26 -2.08 10.96
C LEU A 240 35.00 -1.63 9.51
N LYS A 241 35.85 -0.73 9.00
CA LYS A 241 35.74 -0.23 7.64
C LYS A 241 36.22 -1.28 6.65
N SER A 242 35.36 -1.61 5.68
CA SER A 242 35.75 -2.45 4.55
C SER A 242 35.77 -1.58 3.29
N PRO A 243 36.95 -1.31 2.68
CA PRO A 243 37.06 -0.41 1.54
C PRO A 243 36.37 -0.97 0.30
N LYS A 244 36.40 -2.29 0.12
CA LYS A 244 35.83 -2.98 -1.05
C LYS A 244 34.44 -3.54 -0.84
N GLU A 245 33.92 -3.63 0.39
CA GLU A 245 32.57 -4.18 0.68
C GLU A 245 31.72 -3.20 1.54
N TYR A 246 30.58 -3.63 2.08
CA TYR A 246 29.83 -2.83 3.06
C TYR A 246 30.47 -2.92 4.44
N ASP A 247 30.30 -1.91 5.28
CA ASP A 247 30.99 -1.86 6.56
C ASP A 247 30.39 -2.84 7.59
N LEU A 248 31.22 -3.34 8.52
CA LEU A 248 30.79 -4.22 9.60
C LEU A 248 30.66 -3.41 10.90
N VAL A 249 29.42 -3.23 11.37
CA VAL A 249 29.12 -2.52 12.63
C VAL A 249 28.74 -3.53 13.70
N LEU A 250 29.53 -3.60 14.75
CA LEU A 250 29.40 -4.53 15.87
C LEU A 250 29.03 -3.78 17.15
N LEU A 251 28.06 -4.32 17.87
CA LEU A 251 27.59 -3.82 19.16
C LEU A 251 27.85 -4.89 20.22
N PHE A 252 28.69 -4.58 21.20
CA PHE A 252 29.05 -5.49 22.29
C PHE A 252 28.14 -5.31 23.50
N SER A 253 28.06 -6.31 24.38
CA SER A 253 27.26 -6.20 25.61
C SER A 253 27.93 -5.25 26.59
N GLU A 254 29.26 -5.29 26.66
CA GLU A 254 30.10 -4.51 27.56
C GLU A 254 31.32 -3.92 26.84
N GLU A 255 31.88 -2.84 27.38
CA GLU A 255 33.10 -2.22 26.83
C GLU A 255 34.30 -3.17 26.93
N MET A 256 34.35 -3.99 27.99
CA MET A 256 35.40 -5.01 28.18
C MET A 256 35.41 -6.05 27.06
N GLU A 257 34.23 -6.51 26.60
CA GLU A 257 34.13 -7.45 25.46
C GLU A 257 34.67 -6.81 24.16
N ARG A 258 34.34 -5.53 23.93
CA ARG A 258 34.85 -4.77 22.78
C ARG A 258 36.37 -4.62 22.85
N SER A 259 36.90 -4.26 24.01
CA SER A 259 38.35 -4.09 24.21
C SER A 259 39.10 -5.42 24.07
N ASN A 260 38.54 -6.53 24.54
CA ASN A 260 39.09 -7.87 24.34
C ASN A 260 39.09 -8.26 22.86
N PHE A 261 38.02 -7.97 22.13
CA PHE A 261 37.96 -8.19 20.68
C PHE A 261 39.03 -7.37 19.93
N ILE A 262 39.19 -6.09 20.30
CA ILE A 262 40.23 -5.23 19.71
C ILE A 262 41.62 -5.77 20.02
N GLY A 263 41.87 -6.24 21.25
CA GLY A 263 43.14 -6.87 21.62
C GLY A 263 43.45 -8.10 20.77
N LYS A 264 42.45 -8.98 20.58
CA LYS A 264 42.57 -10.14 19.68
C LYS A 264 42.81 -9.74 18.23
N LEU A 265 42.07 -8.75 17.74
CA LEU A 265 42.20 -8.23 16.38
C LEU A 265 43.58 -7.60 16.15
N ARG A 266 44.08 -6.83 17.12
CA ARG A 266 45.42 -6.22 17.08
C ARG A 266 46.50 -7.29 17.01
N GLY A 267 46.49 -8.27 17.92
CA GLY A 267 47.49 -9.34 17.91
C GLY A 267 47.47 -10.14 16.61
N TYR A 268 46.28 -10.46 16.11
CA TYR A 268 46.10 -11.14 14.83
C TYR A 268 46.61 -10.34 13.62
N LEU A 269 46.41 -9.03 13.61
CA LEU A 269 46.91 -8.14 12.55
C LEU A 269 48.43 -7.97 12.62
N GLU A 270 48.99 -7.86 13.83
CA GLU A 270 50.44 -7.80 14.07
C GLU A 270 51.13 -9.10 13.61
N GLU A 271 50.56 -10.27 13.94
CA GLU A 271 51.02 -11.58 13.44
C GLU A 271 50.93 -11.70 11.90
N SER A 272 49.98 -10.98 11.30
CA SER A 272 49.74 -10.98 9.86
C SER A 272 50.50 -9.89 9.09
N GLY A 273 51.24 -9.02 9.79
CA GLY A 273 52.00 -7.89 9.21
C GLY A 273 51.14 -6.74 8.68
N LEU A 274 49.99 -6.46 9.32
CA LEU A 274 49.03 -5.43 8.91
C LEU A 274 48.88 -4.34 9.97
N ASP A 275 48.83 -3.07 9.54
CA ASP A 275 48.71 -1.93 10.45
C ASP A 275 47.25 -1.65 10.83
N LEU A 276 46.98 -1.42 12.13
CA LEU A 276 45.64 -1.08 12.64
C LEU A 276 45.52 0.43 12.92
N HIS A 277 44.72 1.13 12.13
CA HIS A 277 44.41 2.55 12.35
C HIS A 277 43.10 2.70 13.13
N MET A 278 43.16 3.33 14.31
CA MET A 278 42.02 3.48 15.21
C MET A 278 41.59 4.94 15.33
N SER A 279 40.29 5.21 15.22
CA SER A 279 39.71 6.54 15.47
C SER A 279 38.47 6.46 16.34
N GLU A 280 38.12 7.57 17.00
CA GLU A 280 36.96 7.64 17.90
C GLU A 280 35.91 8.65 17.43
N MET A 281 34.63 8.33 17.60
CA MET A 281 33.53 9.26 17.38
C MET A 281 32.26 8.87 18.15
N LYS A 282 31.25 9.73 18.12
CA LYS A 282 29.93 9.43 18.72
C LYS A 282 29.24 8.29 17.97
N GLU A 283 28.55 7.38 18.66
CA GLU A 283 27.83 6.22 18.09
C GLU A 283 26.90 6.62 16.94
N LYS A 284 26.16 7.74 17.09
CA LYS A 284 25.27 8.25 16.04
C LYS A 284 26.03 8.68 14.77
N SER A 285 27.23 9.25 14.94
CA SER A 285 28.10 9.62 13.82
C SER A 285 28.74 8.39 13.18
N LEU A 286 29.13 7.41 14.00
CA LEU A 286 29.65 6.11 13.56
C LEU A 286 28.64 5.39 12.67
N MET A 287 27.38 5.27 13.11
CA MET A 287 26.30 4.66 12.32
C MET A 287 25.98 5.45 11.04
N LYS A 288 26.20 6.77 11.01
CA LYS A 288 25.99 7.61 9.82
C LYS A 288 27.15 7.47 8.81
N ARG A 289 28.38 7.22 9.29
CA ARG A 289 29.59 7.03 8.48
C ARG A 289 29.70 5.60 7.91
N ALA A 290 29.06 4.64 8.56
CA ALA A 290 29.00 3.26 8.08
C ALA A 290 28.19 3.14 6.78
N VAL A 291 28.75 2.48 5.76
CA VAL A 291 28.04 2.10 4.55
C VAL A 291 27.32 0.78 4.82
N THR A 292 25.99 0.83 4.91
CA THR A 292 25.14 -0.35 5.13
C THR A 292 24.96 -1.17 3.84
N ARG A 293 24.53 -2.43 3.96
CA ARG A 293 24.19 -3.29 2.80
C ARG A 293 23.18 -2.63 1.85
N GLU A 294 22.17 -1.96 2.37
CA GLU A 294 21.15 -1.27 1.56
C GLU A 294 21.74 -0.06 0.82
N GLN A 295 22.61 0.71 1.47
CA GLN A 295 23.31 1.81 0.81
C GLN A 295 24.28 1.29 -0.26
N ARG A 296 25.03 0.22 0.02
CA ARG A 296 25.92 -0.40 -0.96
C ARG A 296 25.17 -0.91 -2.18
N LYS A 297 24.00 -1.52 -1.98
CA LYS A 297 23.10 -1.91 -3.08
C LYS A 297 22.64 -0.72 -3.94
N GLN A 298 22.34 0.43 -3.33
CA GLN A 298 21.99 1.65 -4.07
C GLN A 298 23.19 2.22 -4.86
N ILE A 299 24.39 2.15 -4.29
CA ILE A 299 25.64 2.52 -4.97
C ILE A 299 25.85 1.62 -6.19
N LEU A 300 25.70 0.29 -6.03
CA LEU A 300 25.79 -0.68 -7.12
C LEU A 300 24.72 -0.46 -8.21
N GLU A 301 23.47 -0.19 -7.84
CA GLU A 301 22.42 0.15 -8.82
C GLU A 301 22.77 1.44 -9.60
N THR A 302 23.44 2.40 -8.95
CA THR A 302 23.90 3.63 -9.58
C THR A 302 25.11 3.38 -10.48
N PHE A 303 26.06 2.55 -10.05
CA PHE A 303 27.20 2.07 -10.85
C PHE A 303 26.74 1.44 -12.16
N PHE A 304 25.85 0.45 -12.11
CA PHE A 304 25.34 -0.23 -13.30
C PHE A 304 24.62 0.75 -14.23
N ARG A 305 23.86 1.70 -13.67
CA ARG A 305 23.15 2.69 -14.47
C ARG A 305 24.09 3.59 -15.28
N HIS A 306 25.16 4.10 -14.66
CA HIS A 306 26.14 4.92 -15.36
C HIS A 306 26.87 4.13 -16.44
N LEU A 307 27.22 2.88 -16.13
CA LEU A 307 27.87 1.97 -17.06
C LEU A 307 27.01 1.77 -18.31
N PHE A 308 25.72 1.48 -18.14
CA PHE A 308 24.81 1.26 -19.27
C PHE A 308 24.47 2.52 -20.05
N ALA A 309 24.40 3.68 -19.39
CA ALA A 309 24.20 4.95 -20.08
C ALA A 309 25.35 5.25 -21.06
N GLN A 310 26.59 5.00 -20.64
CA GLN A 310 27.78 5.15 -21.48
C GLN A 310 27.79 4.14 -22.65
N MET A 311 27.32 2.91 -22.43
CA MET A 311 27.31 1.85 -23.45
C MET A 311 26.21 2.00 -24.51
N LEU A 312 25.01 2.42 -24.12
CA LEU A 312 23.84 2.55 -25.00
C LEU A 312 23.72 3.93 -25.68
N GLU A 313 24.74 4.79 -25.53
CA GLU A 313 24.75 6.17 -26.05
C GLU A 313 23.51 6.98 -25.61
N ILE A 314 23.08 6.74 -24.38
CA ILE A 314 21.98 7.45 -23.74
C ILE A 314 22.56 8.74 -23.15
N ASP A 315 21.89 9.87 -23.37
CA ASP A 315 22.29 11.16 -22.80
C ASP A 315 22.53 11.03 -21.28
N LYS A 316 23.71 11.47 -20.80
CA LYS A 316 24.13 11.37 -19.38
C LYS A 316 23.10 11.97 -18.40
N PHE A 317 22.33 12.97 -18.83
CA PHE A 317 21.23 13.56 -18.07
C PHE A 317 20.06 12.60 -17.80
N ASP A 318 19.78 11.65 -18.70
CA ASP A 318 18.68 10.68 -18.57
C ASP A 318 19.02 9.53 -17.60
N ALA A 319 20.32 9.33 -17.28
CA ALA A 319 20.80 8.41 -16.25
C ALA A 319 20.53 8.90 -14.81
N GLY A 320 20.08 10.16 -14.65
CA GLY A 320 19.63 10.70 -13.38
C GLY A 320 20.70 11.45 -12.58
N GLU A 321 21.58 12.20 -13.23
CA GLU A 321 22.30 13.27 -12.53
C GLU A 321 21.30 14.35 -12.08
N LEU A 322 20.94 14.30 -10.79
CA LEU A 322 20.18 15.32 -10.09
C LEU A 322 21.08 15.95 -9.02
N ASP A 323 21.51 17.18 -9.32
CA ASP A 323 22.10 18.18 -8.42
C ASP A 323 23.46 17.84 -7.75
N GLY A 324 24.23 18.87 -7.42
CA GLY A 324 25.68 18.81 -7.09
C GLY A 324 26.12 17.82 -5.98
N GLU A 325 25.24 17.38 -5.08
CA GLU A 325 25.54 16.34 -4.07
C GLU A 325 25.67 14.92 -4.67
N SER A 326 25.10 14.65 -5.86
CA SER A 326 25.18 13.33 -6.50
C SER A 326 26.52 13.08 -7.19
N SER A 327 27.30 14.12 -7.49
CA SER A 327 28.61 14.01 -8.15
C SER A 327 29.62 13.23 -7.29
N GLN A 328 29.60 13.42 -5.96
CA GLN A 328 30.45 12.66 -5.04
C GLN A 328 30.08 11.18 -5.02
N LYS A 329 28.78 10.85 -4.92
CA LYS A 329 28.28 9.47 -4.95
C LYS A 329 28.49 8.79 -6.29
N ALA A 330 28.42 9.53 -7.40
CA ALA A 330 28.74 9.01 -8.72
C ALA A 330 30.24 8.68 -8.84
N LYS A 331 31.12 9.55 -8.33
CA LYS A 331 32.56 9.27 -8.23
C LYS A 331 32.86 8.07 -7.33
N GLU A 332 32.23 7.99 -6.15
CA GLU A 332 32.33 6.84 -5.24
C GLU A 332 31.85 5.54 -5.89
N SER A 333 30.81 5.62 -6.74
CA SER A 333 30.34 4.46 -7.50
C SER A 333 31.35 4.02 -8.55
N LEU A 334 32.01 4.94 -9.27
CA LEU A 334 32.99 4.60 -10.32
C LEU A 334 34.29 3.98 -9.77
N THR A 335 34.63 4.29 -8.53
CA THR A 335 35.75 3.67 -7.80
C THR A 335 35.36 2.40 -7.05
N CYS A 336 34.09 1.99 -7.13
CA CYS A 336 33.60 0.78 -6.47
C CYS A 336 34.02 -0.46 -7.25
N GLU A 337 34.47 -1.48 -6.52
CA GLU A 337 34.75 -2.81 -7.05
C GLU A 337 33.71 -3.79 -6.52
N LEU A 338 33.34 -4.74 -7.35
CA LEU A 338 32.26 -5.69 -7.15
C LEU A 338 32.83 -7.05 -6.72
N SER A 339 32.38 -7.59 -5.58
CA SER A 339 32.79 -8.93 -5.18
C SER A 339 32.04 -10.01 -5.97
N ARG A 340 32.57 -11.23 -5.99
CA ARG A 340 31.92 -12.38 -6.66
C ARG A 340 30.48 -12.61 -6.18
N ALA A 341 30.25 -12.50 -4.88
CA ALA A 341 28.92 -12.68 -4.30
C ALA A 341 27.94 -11.57 -4.73
N GLU A 342 28.40 -10.31 -4.78
CA GLU A 342 27.59 -9.18 -5.23
C GLU A 342 27.30 -9.25 -6.73
N PHE A 343 28.26 -9.70 -7.53
CA PHE A 343 28.08 -9.95 -8.96
C PHE A 343 27.03 -11.03 -9.21
N ALA A 344 27.11 -12.15 -8.50
CA ALA A 344 26.12 -13.21 -8.58
C ALA A 344 24.72 -12.75 -8.14
N GLU A 345 24.61 -12.04 -7.02
CA GLU A 345 23.34 -11.49 -6.53
C GLU A 345 22.74 -10.50 -7.55
N ALA A 346 23.57 -9.68 -8.20
CA ALA A 346 23.13 -8.73 -9.23
C ALA A 346 22.63 -9.41 -10.52
N LEU A 347 23.21 -10.55 -10.90
CA LEU A 347 22.73 -11.40 -12.01
C LEU A 347 21.50 -12.26 -11.62
N GLY A 348 21.24 -12.41 -10.31
CA GLY A 348 20.23 -13.30 -9.78
C GLY A 348 20.62 -14.78 -9.86
N LEU A 349 21.92 -15.07 -9.83
CA LEU A 349 22.49 -16.42 -9.88
C LEU A 349 23.15 -16.79 -8.54
N LYS A 350 23.49 -18.07 -8.36
CA LYS A 350 24.25 -18.53 -7.18
C LYS A 350 25.71 -18.12 -7.31
N ALA A 351 26.35 -17.76 -6.18
CA ALA A 351 27.73 -17.28 -6.15
C ALA A 351 28.79 -18.29 -6.58
N HIS A 352 28.47 -19.58 -6.57
CA HIS A 352 29.33 -20.69 -7.00
C HIS A 352 28.82 -21.36 -8.28
N SER A 353 28.02 -20.64 -9.08
CA SER A 353 27.60 -21.17 -10.38
C SER A 353 28.75 -21.08 -11.37
N MET A 354 28.91 -22.08 -12.23
CA MET A 354 30.03 -22.16 -13.16
C MET A 354 30.12 -20.95 -14.08
N PHE A 355 28.97 -20.38 -14.47
CA PHE A 355 28.96 -19.14 -15.27
C PHE A 355 29.47 -17.93 -14.50
N VAL A 356 29.08 -17.77 -13.23
CA VAL A 356 29.60 -16.69 -12.41
C VAL A 356 31.11 -16.85 -12.25
N ASP A 357 31.60 -18.06 -11.99
CA ASP A 357 33.03 -18.31 -11.85
C ASP A 357 33.79 -17.99 -13.14
N SER A 358 33.37 -18.51 -14.30
CA SER A 358 34.02 -18.25 -15.59
C SER A 358 33.96 -16.78 -16.01
N MET A 359 32.80 -16.13 -15.88
CA MET A 359 32.64 -14.71 -16.26
C MET A 359 33.40 -13.79 -15.30
N PHE A 360 33.48 -14.15 -14.02
CA PHE A 360 34.23 -13.40 -13.03
C PHE A 360 35.74 -13.52 -13.27
N SER A 361 36.26 -14.73 -13.54
CA SER A 361 37.67 -14.93 -13.88
C SER A 361 38.07 -14.23 -15.17
N LEU A 362 37.20 -14.22 -16.20
CA LEU A 362 37.43 -13.45 -17.42
C LEU A 362 37.47 -11.93 -17.16
N ALA A 363 36.72 -11.46 -16.17
CA ALA A 363 36.62 -10.05 -15.82
C ALA A 363 37.76 -9.53 -14.98
N ASP A 364 38.18 -10.33 -14.01
CA ASP A 364 39.19 -10.01 -13.01
C ASP A 364 40.59 -10.09 -13.63
N LYS A 365 40.92 -9.12 -14.51
CA LYS A 365 42.19 -9.07 -15.26
C LYS A 365 43.40 -8.94 -14.34
N ASP A 366 43.23 -8.27 -13.20
CA ASP A 366 44.29 -8.10 -12.20
C ASP A 366 44.29 -9.21 -11.13
N SER A 367 43.37 -10.19 -11.23
CA SER A 367 43.22 -11.34 -10.34
C SER A 367 43.16 -10.96 -8.85
N ASN A 368 42.58 -9.79 -8.56
CA ASN A 368 42.52 -9.25 -7.20
C ASN A 368 41.31 -9.79 -6.40
N GLY A 369 40.43 -10.56 -7.03
CA GLY A 369 39.23 -11.15 -6.45
C GLY A 369 37.99 -10.25 -6.48
N TYR A 370 38.06 -9.10 -7.14
CA TYR A 370 37.01 -8.10 -7.31
C TYR A 370 37.00 -7.59 -8.75
N ILE A 371 35.83 -7.17 -9.25
CA ILE A 371 35.70 -6.58 -10.58
C ILE A 371 35.55 -5.06 -10.47
N SER A 372 36.47 -4.31 -11.06
CA SER A 372 36.39 -2.86 -11.18
C SER A 372 35.42 -2.38 -12.27
N PHE A 373 35.05 -1.10 -12.25
CA PHE A 373 34.24 -0.49 -13.31
C PHE A 373 34.83 -0.69 -14.70
N ARG A 374 36.16 -0.55 -14.85
CA ARG A 374 36.84 -0.63 -16.14
C ARG A 374 36.86 -2.05 -16.68
N GLU A 375 37.20 -3.02 -15.84
CA GLU A 375 37.19 -4.44 -16.20
C GLU A 375 35.82 -4.89 -16.68
N PHE A 376 34.78 -4.50 -15.94
CA PHE A 376 33.41 -4.84 -16.32
C PHE A 376 32.96 -4.14 -17.61
N LEU A 377 33.39 -2.89 -17.81
CA LEU A 377 33.10 -2.13 -19.02
C LEU A 377 33.73 -2.78 -20.25
N ASP A 378 35.00 -3.18 -20.17
CA ASP A 378 35.74 -3.77 -21.27
C ASP A 378 35.03 -5.03 -21.80
N ILE A 379 34.58 -5.89 -20.89
CA ILE A 379 33.84 -7.10 -21.23
C ILE A 379 32.51 -6.78 -21.89
N LEU A 380 31.75 -5.83 -21.33
CA LEU A 380 30.45 -5.44 -21.86
C LEU A 380 30.58 -4.78 -23.25
N VAL A 381 31.63 -4.00 -23.49
CA VAL A 381 31.91 -3.43 -24.82
C VAL A 381 32.11 -4.54 -25.83
N VAL A 382 32.93 -5.55 -25.51
CA VAL A 382 33.16 -6.70 -26.40
C VAL A 382 31.84 -7.44 -26.68
N PHE A 383 31.03 -7.69 -25.65
CA PHE A 383 29.75 -8.39 -25.84
C PHE A 383 28.67 -7.57 -26.57
N MET A 384 28.69 -6.24 -26.51
CA MET A 384 27.69 -5.41 -27.17
C MET A 384 28.10 -4.95 -28.57
N LYS A 385 29.30 -4.38 -28.70
CA LYS A 385 29.83 -3.73 -29.90
C LYS A 385 30.84 -4.59 -30.66
N GLY A 386 31.35 -5.67 -30.07
CA GLY A 386 32.35 -6.51 -30.71
C GLY A 386 31.83 -7.26 -31.93
N SER A 387 32.74 -7.58 -32.86
CA SER A 387 32.45 -8.44 -34.02
C SER A 387 32.11 -9.87 -33.57
N PRO A 388 31.47 -10.70 -34.42
CA PRO A 388 31.26 -12.12 -34.11
C PRO A 388 32.56 -12.86 -33.75
N GLU A 389 33.67 -12.47 -34.35
CA GLU A 389 35.02 -13.01 -34.07
C GLU A 389 35.53 -12.56 -32.69
N GLU A 390 35.37 -11.28 -32.32
CA GLU A 390 35.76 -10.79 -30.99
C GLU A 390 34.92 -11.43 -29.89
N LYS A 391 33.63 -11.68 -30.15
CA LYS A 391 32.72 -12.36 -29.24
C LYS A 391 33.04 -13.84 -29.09
N SER A 392 33.32 -14.56 -30.19
CA SER A 392 33.74 -15.96 -30.11
C SER A 392 35.08 -16.07 -29.40
N LYS A 393 36.00 -15.12 -29.60
CA LYS A 393 37.29 -15.08 -28.91
C LYS A 393 37.14 -14.81 -27.41
N ALA A 394 36.21 -13.93 -27.03
CA ALA A 394 35.88 -13.71 -25.63
C ALA A 394 35.22 -14.94 -24.99
N MET A 395 34.32 -15.63 -25.69
CA MET A 395 33.75 -16.90 -25.21
C MET A 395 34.80 -17.99 -25.10
N PHE A 396 35.70 -18.13 -26.08
CA PHE A 396 36.78 -19.10 -26.05
C PHE A 396 37.67 -18.90 -24.81
N ARG A 397 38.14 -17.67 -24.58
CA ARG A 397 38.93 -17.29 -23.39
C ARG A 397 38.17 -17.43 -22.07
N MET A 398 36.85 -17.42 -22.09
CA MET A 398 36.04 -17.57 -20.88
C MET A 398 36.08 -19.01 -20.35
N TYR A 399 36.39 -19.99 -21.21
CA TYR A 399 36.30 -21.42 -20.91
C TYR A 399 37.61 -22.20 -21.14
N ASP A 400 38.62 -21.57 -21.73
CA ASP A 400 40.03 -21.97 -21.67
C ASP A 400 40.55 -21.65 -20.25
N ILE A 401 40.43 -22.60 -19.32
CA ILE A 401 40.65 -22.36 -17.88
C ILE A 401 42.13 -22.44 -17.54
N ASP A 402 42.88 -23.27 -18.26
CA ASP A 402 44.32 -23.45 -18.08
C ASP A 402 45.16 -22.46 -18.91
N GLU A 403 44.50 -21.57 -19.66
CA GLU A 403 45.08 -20.51 -20.51
C GLU A 403 46.08 -21.07 -21.53
N ASN A 404 45.87 -22.32 -21.96
CA ASN A 404 46.79 -23.01 -22.86
C ASN A 404 46.54 -22.65 -24.34
N GLY A 405 45.46 -21.91 -24.64
CA GLY A 405 45.09 -21.47 -25.99
C GLY A 405 44.31 -22.49 -26.82
N PHE A 406 43.96 -23.63 -26.21
CA PHE A 406 43.15 -24.71 -26.75
C PHE A 406 41.95 -24.94 -25.83
N LEU A 407 40.89 -25.56 -26.37
CA LEU A 407 39.71 -25.90 -25.60
C LEU A 407 39.52 -27.41 -25.66
N SER A 408 39.83 -28.09 -24.56
CA SER A 408 39.67 -29.55 -24.48
C SER A 408 38.20 -29.96 -24.60
N LYS A 409 37.93 -31.23 -24.96
CA LYS A 409 36.57 -31.78 -24.97
C LYS A 409 35.88 -31.60 -23.61
N GLU A 410 36.61 -31.71 -22.50
CA GLU A 410 36.07 -31.48 -21.15
C GLU A 410 35.74 -30.01 -20.88
N GLU A 411 36.56 -29.06 -21.35
CA GLU A 411 36.30 -27.62 -21.22
C GLU A 411 35.14 -27.15 -22.10
N PHE A 412 35.02 -27.68 -23.33
CA PHE A 412 33.85 -27.44 -24.18
C PHE A 412 32.56 -27.94 -23.51
N LEU A 413 32.65 -29.10 -22.88
CA LEU A 413 31.52 -29.70 -22.19
C LEU A 413 31.18 -28.93 -20.91
N ARG A 414 32.20 -28.43 -20.21
CA ARG A 414 32.04 -27.51 -19.07
C ARG A 414 31.42 -26.18 -19.51
N MET A 415 31.78 -25.66 -20.68
CA MET A 415 31.15 -24.48 -21.28
C MET A 415 29.66 -24.72 -21.50
N LEU A 416 29.29 -25.79 -22.19
CA LEU A 416 27.88 -26.13 -22.40
C LEU A 416 27.13 -26.32 -21.07
N ARG A 417 27.74 -27.02 -20.11
CA ARG A 417 27.18 -27.19 -18.75
C ARG A 417 27.00 -25.86 -18.02
N SER A 418 27.89 -24.89 -18.20
CA SER A 418 27.75 -23.57 -17.58
C SER A 418 26.59 -22.78 -18.19
N PHE A 419 26.39 -22.83 -19.52
CA PHE A 419 25.21 -22.24 -20.16
C PHE A 419 23.91 -22.94 -19.72
N ILE A 420 23.98 -24.23 -19.45
CA ILE A 420 22.89 -25.04 -18.87
C ILE A 420 22.59 -24.63 -17.42
N GLU A 421 23.60 -24.26 -16.64
CA GLU A 421 23.46 -23.86 -15.24
C GLU A 421 22.88 -22.44 -15.08
N ILE A 422 23.23 -21.49 -15.97
CA ILE A 422 22.60 -20.16 -16.03
C ILE A 422 21.11 -20.29 -16.27
N SER A 423 20.74 -21.25 -17.13
CA SER A 423 19.37 -21.54 -17.52
C SER A 423 18.66 -22.54 -16.60
N ASN A 424 19.28 -22.96 -15.47
CA ASN A 424 18.67 -23.83 -14.45
C ASN A 424 18.13 -25.18 -14.98
N ASN A 425 18.90 -25.88 -15.84
CA ASN A 425 18.66 -27.22 -16.44
C ASN A 425 18.15 -27.20 -17.90
N CYS A 426 19.02 -26.85 -18.84
CA CYS A 426 18.74 -27.04 -20.27
C CYS A 426 19.03 -28.46 -20.82
N LEU A 427 19.86 -29.29 -20.17
CA LEU A 427 20.15 -30.68 -20.56
C LEU A 427 20.63 -31.47 -19.32
N SER A 428 20.30 -32.77 -19.22
CA SER A 428 20.96 -33.66 -18.24
C SER A 428 22.45 -33.84 -18.60
N ARG A 429 23.27 -34.30 -17.64
CA ARG A 429 24.72 -34.50 -17.87
C ARG A 429 24.99 -35.30 -19.14
N ASP A 430 24.20 -36.35 -19.33
CA ASP A 430 24.34 -37.32 -20.42
C ASP A 430 23.89 -36.71 -21.77
N GLN A 431 22.88 -35.83 -21.76
CA GLN A 431 22.45 -35.10 -22.96
C GLN A 431 23.44 -34.00 -23.39
N ALA A 432 24.14 -33.36 -22.45
CA ALA A 432 25.19 -32.41 -22.77
C ALA A 432 26.42 -33.10 -23.40
N GLU A 433 26.73 -34.31 -22.94
CA GLU A 433 27.73 -35.20 -23.55
C GLU A 433 27.32 -35.57 -24.99
N GLU A 434 26.09 -36.03 -25.19
CA GLU A 434 25.56 -36.38 -26.52
C GLU A 434 25.55 -35.19 -27.50
N VAL A 435 25.15 -34.00 -27.04
CA VAL A 435 25.19 -32.78 -27.87
C VAL A 435 26.63 -32.41 -28.23
N THR A 436 27.57 -32.50 -27.28
CA THR A 436 28.98 -32.24 -27.53
C THR A 436 29.53 -33.19 -28.60
N GLU A 437 29.26 -34.50 -28.46
CA GLU A 437 29.71 -35.49 -29.44
C GLU A 437 29.07 -35.29 -30.81
N SER A 438 27.79 -34.96 -30.86
CA SER A 438 27.11 -34.65 -32.12
C SER A 438 27.71 -33.40 -32.80
N MET A 439 28.07 -32.36 -32.03
CA MET A 439 28.68 -31.14 -32.57
C MET A 439 30.09 -31.39 -33.11
N PHE A 440 30.89 -32.21 -32.42
CA PHE A 440 32.21 -32.65 -32.91
C PHE A 440 32.08 -33.53 -34.15
N GLN A 441 31.06 -34.40 -34.21
CA GLN A 441 30.78 -35.25 -35.37
C GLN A 441 30.33 -34.46 -36.60
N VAL A 442 29.37 -33.54 -36.45
CA VAL A 442 28.84 -32.71 -37.56
C VAL A 442 29.91 -31.77 -38.11
N SER A 443 30.81 -31.30 -37.24
CA SER A 443 31.88 -30.36 -37.62
C SER A 443 33.16 -31.06 -38.13
N GLY A 444 33.20 -32.40 -38.16
CA GLY A 444 34.35 -33.17 -38.66
C GLY A 444 35.55 -33.25 -37.71
N PHE A 445 35.36 -32.97 -36.41
CA PHE A 445 36.41 -32.97 -35.39
C PHE A 445 36.43 -34.24 -34.52
N GLN A 446 35.96 -35.39 -35.04
CA GLN A 446 35.81 -36.63 -34.26
C GLN A 446 37.11 -37.16 -33.65
N ASP A 447 38.24 -36.89 -34.29
CA ASP A 447 39.56 -37.39 -33.88
C ASP A 447 40.40 -36.34 -33.13
N ARG A 448 39.81 -35.19 -32.75
CA ARG A 448 40.51 -34.12 -32.03
C ARG A 448 40.02 -34.01 -30.59
N ASP A 449 40.95 -34.17 -29.65
CA ASP A 449 40.70 -33.99 -28.21
C ASP A 449 40.70 -32.51 -27.78
N GLU A 450 41.26 -31.62 -28.61
CA GLU A 450 41.45 -30.20 -28.36
C GLU A 450 41.00 -29.35 -29.57
N LEU A 451 40.27 -28.26 -29.30
CA LEU A 451 39.79 -27.30 -30.31
C LEU A 451 40.63 -26.02 -30.24
N THR A 452 41.11 -25.53 -31.38
CA THR A 452 41.68 -24.18 -31.47
C THR A 452 40.55 -23.13 -31.50
N TRP A 453 40.90 -21.84 -31.30
CA TRP A 453 39.92 -20.76 -31.49
C TRP A 453 39.29 -20.76 -32.88
N GLU A 454 40.05 -21.12 -33.92
CA GLU A 454 39.58 -21.15 -35.30
C GLU A 454 38.56 -22.29 -35.49
N ASP A 455 38.84 -23.47 -34.93
CA ASP A 455 37.93 -24.61 -34.90
C ASP A 455 36.64 -24.26 -34.14
N PHE A 456 36.77 -23.64 -32.97
CA PHE A 456 35.65 -23.18 -32.15
C PHE A 456 34.79 -22.12 -32.85
N HIS A 457 35.42 -21.13 -33.49
CA HIS A 457 34.71 -20.11 -34.25
C HIS A 457 34.02 -20.71 -35.47
N TYR A 458 34.63 -21.70 -36.13
CA TYR A 458 34.04 -22.44 -37.24
C TYR A 458 32.81 -23.25 -36.81
N MET A 459 32.86 -23.96 -35.68
CA MET A 459 31.70 -24.69 -35.11
C MET A 459 30.50 -23.76 -34.84
N LEU A 460 30.74 -22.49 -34.53
CA LEU A 460 29.69 -21.50 -34.30
C LEU A 460 29.22 -20.79 -35.60
N ARG A 461 29.94 -20.93 -36.72
CA ARG A 461 29.75 -20.16 -37.96
C ARG A 461 28.54 -20.60 -38.80
N ASP A 462 28.09 -21.85 -38.70
CA ASP A 462 27.01 -22.41 -39.53
C ASP A 462 25.60 -21.83 -39.27
N HIS A 463 25.49 -20.83 -38.38
CA HIS A 463 24.24 -20.10 -38.12
C HIS A 463 24.30 -18.59 -38.45
N ASP A 464 25.34 -18.13 -39.15
CA ASP A 464 25.60 -16.69 -39.42
C ASP A 464 24.56 -16.03 -40.36
N ASN A 465 23.83 -16.82 -41.16
CA ASN A 465 22.83 -16.30 -42.09
C ASN A 465 21.59 -15.67 -41.40
N GLU A 466 21.30 -15.98 -40.14
CA GLU A 466 20.23 -15.33 -39.37
C GLU A 466 20.66 -14.00 -38.70
N LEU A 467 21.97 -13.78 -38.52
CA LEU A 467 22.52 -12.62 -37.80
C LEU A 467 22.69 -11.36 -38.67
N ARG A 468 22.68 -11.50 -40.00
CA ARG A 468 22.82 -10.36 -40.95
C ARG A 468 21.63 -9.40 -40.97
N LEU A 469 20.53 -9.69 -40.26
CA LEU A 469 19.33 -8.84 -40.20
C LEU A 469 19.36 -7.77 -39.09
N THR A 470 20.40 -7.72 -38.25
CA THR A 470 20.47 -6.75 -37.14
C THR A 470 21.65 -5.79 -37.29
N GLN A 471 21.56 -4.85 -38.23
CA GLN A 471 22.39 -3.64 -38.22
C GLN A 471 21.60 -2.45 -37.66
N LEU A 472 22.23 -1.76 -36.71
CA LEU A 472 21.78 -0.51 -36.12
C LEU A 472 21.73 0.57 -37.21
N CYS A 473 20.54 1.08 -37.55
CA CYS A 473 20.43 2.33 -38.32
C CYS A 473 20.89 3.50 -37.43
N VAL A 474 22.19 3.73 -37.36
CA VAL A 474 22.77 4.99 -36.86
C VAL A 474 22.62 6.03 -37.97
N ARG A 475 21.86 7.09 -37.71
CA ARG A 475 21.69 8.19 -38.65
C ARG A 475 22.93 9.09 -38.56
N GLY A 476 23.78 9.11 -39.60
CA GLY A 476 24.91 10.04 -39.66
C GLY A 476 26.03 9.77 -40.69
N VAL A 477 26.04 8.64 -41.41
CA VAL A 477 27.07 8.34 -42.42
C VAL A 477 26.43 8.22 -43.81
N PRO A 478 26.95 8.86 -44.88
CA PRO A 478 26.40 8.71 -46.22
C PRO A 478 26.63 7.28 -46.75
N GLN A 479 25.56 6.55 -47.05
CA GLN A 479 25.63 5.25 -47.72
C GLN A 479 25.86 5.44 -49.22
N VAL A 480 27.03 5.01 -49.72
CA VAL A 480 27.21 4.60 -51.11
C VAL A 480 27.27 3.08 -51.09
N PHE A 481 26.20 2.40 -51.51
CA PHE A 481 26.20 1.14 -52.26
C PHE A 481 24.75 0.73 -52.55
N LYS A 482 24.36 0.80 -53.83
CA LYS A 482 23.13 0.22 -54.38
C LYS A 482 23.34 -1.29 -54.55
N GLN A 483 22.42 -2.10 -54.05
CA GLN A 483 21.97 -3.29 -54.77
C GLN A 483 20.49 -3.58 -54.49
N ASN A 484 19.79 -3.79 -55.60
CA ASN A 484 18.35 -3.92 -55.82
C ASN A 484 17.58 -4.84 -54.84
N LEU A 485 16.58 -4.28 -54.15
CA LEU A 485 15.43 -5.04 -53.67
C LEU A 485 14.15 -4.43 -54.26
N HIS A 486 13.63 -5.05 -55.31
CA HIS A 486 12.27 -4.83 -55.75
C HIS A 486 11.32 -5.41 -54.71
N ASN A 487 10.65 -4.56 -53.93
CA ASN A 487 9.34 -4.85 -53.33
C ASN A 487 8.58 -3.53 -53.19
N ARG A 488 7.87 -3.16 -54.27
CA ARG A 488 6.84 -2.12 -54.25
C ARG A 488 5.59 -2.72 -53.59
N VAL A 489 5.15 -2.15 -52.46
CA VAL A 489 3.74 -2.21 -52.08
C VAL A 489 3.12 -0.85 -52.41
N SER A 490 2.28 -0.87 -53.43
CA SER A 490 1.47 0.26 -53.88
C SER A 490 0.35 0.55 -52.89
N PHE A 491 0.36 1.74 -52.28
CA PHE A 491 -0.82 2.27 -51.61
C PHE A 491 -1.65 3.09 -52.60
N ILE A 492 -2.69 2.48 -53.16
CA ILE A 492 -3.80 3.23 -53.77
C ILE A 492 -4.60 3.84 -52.63
N LYS A 493 -4.37 5.14 -52.35
CA LYS A 493 -5.31 5.96 -51.59
C LYS A 493 -6.35 6.54 -52.55
N LYS A 494 -7.57 6.00 -52.53
CA LYS A 494 -8.77 6.70 -52.99
C LYS A 494 -8.97 7.93 -52.10
N LYS A 495 -8.85 9.12 -52.67
CA LYS A 495 -9.08 10.41 -52.00
C LYS A 495 -10.51 10.84 -52.35
N GLU A 496 -11.42 10.78 -51.39
CA GLU A 496 -12.73 11.41 -51.52
C GLU A 496 -12.62 12.92 -51.30
N LEU A 497 -13.37 13.62 -52.15
CA LEU A 497 -13.50 15.05 -52.31
C LEU A 497 -14.29 15.66 -51.14
N LYS A 498 -13.83 16.76 -50.57
CA LYS A 498 -14.68 17.84 -50.06
C LYS A 498 -13.87 19.13 -50.00
N GLY A 499 -14.33 20.11 -50.77
CA GLY A 499 -13.64 21.36 -51.05
C GLY A 499 -13.68 22.34 -49.89
N SER A 500 -12.70 23.23 -49.89
CA SER A 500 -12.78 24.57 -49.32
C SER A 500 -12.01 25.49 -50.26
N VAL A 501 -12.67 26.56 -50.68
CA VAL A 501 -12.19 27.57 -51.62
C VAL A 501 -11.81 28.84 -50.86
N SER A 502 -10.76 29.51 -51.36
CA SER A 502 -10.36 30.92 -51.20
C SER A 502 -9.70 31.33 -49.86
N ASN A 503 -8.72 32.22 -49.80
CA ASN A 503 -7.95 32.98 -50.81
C ASN A 503 -6.78 33.71 -50.11
N ARG A 504 -5.81 34.17 -50.94
CA ARG A 504 -4.76 35.21 -50.74
C ARG A 504 -3.40 34.77 -50.14
N THR A 505 -2.31 34.62 -50.94
CA THR A 505 -1.37 35.59 -51.61
C THR A 505 -0.44 36.29 -50.60
N VAL A 506 0.91 36.35 -50.70
CA VAL A 506 1.82 36.93 -51.73
C VAL A 506 3.31 36.52 -51.48
N SER A 507 4.14 36.51 -52.55
CA SER A 507 5.63 36.69 -52.72
C SER A 507 6.64 35.66 -52.17
N GLU A 508 7.41 34.93 -53.01
CA GLU A 508 8.70 35.27 -53.73
C GLU A 508 9.91 35.32 -52.76
N GLU A 509 11.08 34.69 -52.97
CA GLU A 509 12.00 34.68 -54.15
C GLU A 509 12.91 33.42 -54.23
N GLU A 510 13.48 33.23 -55.42
CA GLU A 510 14.42 32.20 -55.91
C GLU A 510 15.91 32.43 -55.54
N LYS A 511 16.74 31.36 -55.56
CA LYS A 511 17.83 31.13 -56.55
C LYS A 511 18.87 30.07 -56.12
N ASP A 512 19.11 29.12 -57.02
CA ASP A 512 20.31 28.26 -57.21
C ASP A 512 21.35 29.04 -58.09
N PRO A 513 22.53 28.53 -58.56
CA PRO A 513 23.19 27.22 -58.43
C PRO A 513 24.74 27.26 -58.29
N ASN A 514 25.42 26.09 -58.18
CA ASN A 514 26.54 25.75 -59.08
C ASN A 514 27.03 24.28 -58.98
N VAL A 515 27.45 23.80 -60.14
CA VAL A 515 27.83 22.45 -60.59
C VAL A 515 29.34 22.42 -60.86
N ASP A 516 30.00 21.25 -60.76
CA ASP A 516 31.00 20.75 -61.74
C ASP A 516 31.52 19.35 -61.32
N THR A 517 31.26 18.27 -62.11
CA THR A 517 32.11 17.62 -63.16
C THR A 517 33.22 16.74 -62.52
N VAL A 518 33.39 15.44 -62.80
CA VAL A 518 33.98 14.83 -64.02
C VAL A 518 33.78 13.28 -64.05
N THR A 519 33.67 12.78 -65.28
CA THR A 519 33.50 11.45 -65.89
C THR A 519 34.74 10.52 -65.90
N HIS A 520 34.57 9.18 -66.03
CA HIS A 520 34.98 8.35 -67.20
C HIS A 520 34.74 6.81 -67.01
N TYR A 521 34.05 6.22 -68.01
CA TYR A 521 33.98 4.87 -68.66
C TYR A 521 34.89 3.70 -68.16
N THR A 522 34.59 2.39 -68.36
CA THR A 522 34.09 1.63 -69.54
C THR A 522 33.58 0.20 -69.17
N GLU A 523 32.59 -0.28 -69.95
CA GLU A 523 32.25 -1.63 -70.51
C GLU A 523 32.74 -3.00 -69.93
N GLN A 524 31.88 -4.05 -69.90
CA GLN A 524 31.63 -4.99 -71.02
C GLN A 524 30.62 -6.11 -70.68
N ASP A 525 29.97 -6.61 -71.73
CA ASP A 525 28.77 -7.47 -71.81
C ASP A 525 29.10 -8.99 -71.82
N GLY A 526 28.15 -9.87 -71.49
CA GLY A 526 28.41 -11.33 -71.49
C GLY A 526 27.29 -12.29 -71.08
N GLN A 527 26.42 -12.60 -72.05
CA GLN A 527 25.74 -13.88 -72.32
C GLN A 527 24.61 -14.42 -71.40
N GLU A 528 23.39 -14.31 -71.92
CA GLU A 528 22.24 -15.18 -71.61
C GLU A 528 22.41 -16.60 -72.22
N LEU A 529 21.97 -17.63 -71.49
CA LEU A 529 21.49 -18.90 -72.06
C LEU A 529 20.23 -19.38 -71.31
N ARG A 530 19.09 -19.31 -72.00
CA ARG A 530 17.74 -19.78 -71.61
C ARG A 530 17.69 -21.27 -71.23
N LYS A 531 17.03 -21.64 -70.12
CA LYS A 531 16.15 -22.85 -70.01
C LYS A 531 15.01 -22.69 -68.98
N ARG A 532 13.77 -22.78 -69.51
CA ARG A 532 12.41 -23.16 -68.99
C ARG A 532 12.03 -22.98 -67.50
N PRO A 533 10.78 -22.52 -67.20
CA PRO A 533 10.31 -22.32 -65.83
C PRO A 533 9.88 -23.65 -65.18
N GLY A 534 10.68 -24.12 -64.24
CA GLY A 534 10.26 -25.13 -63.27
C GLY A 534 9.48 -24.46 -62.13
N ARG A 535 8.23 -24.86 -61.95
CA ARG A 535 7.32 -24.45 -60.88
C ARG A 535 7.93 -24.81 -59.52
N LYS A 536 8.63 -23.86 -58.86
CA LYS A 536 8.99 -23.96 -57.45
C LYS A 536 7.90 -23.26 -56.63
N VAL A 537 7.14 -24.07 -55.89
CA VAL A 537 6.25 -23.60 -54.83
C VAL A 537 7.13 -22.95 -53.76
N HIS A 538 7.16 -21.62 -53.71
CA HIS A 538 7.68 -20.90 -52.55
C HIS A 538 6.60 -20.89 -51.48
N GLN A 539 6.75 -21.81 -50.53
CA GLN A 539 6.05 -21.74 -49.25
C GLN A 539 6.71 -20.61 -48.44
N GLN A 540 6.25 -19.37 -48.66
CA GLN A 540 6.60 -18.24 -47.79
C GLN A 540 5.94 -18.48 -46.43
N GLN A 541 6.75 -18.79 -45.41
CA GLN A 541 6.29 -18.82 -44.02
C GLN A 541 5.88 -17.40 -43.61
N LEU A 542 4.58 -17.18 -43.37
CA LEU A 542 4.04 -15.94 -42.81
C LEU A 542 4.50 -15.79 -41.36
N HIS A 543 5.24 -14.72 -41.04
CA HIS A 543 5.79 -14.48 -39.69
C HIS A 543 4.91 -13.53 -38.86
N LEU A 544 4.76 -13.85 -37.56
CA LEU A 544 4.05 -13.05 -36.57
C LEU A 544 4.80 -11.73 -36.27
N TYR A 545 4.10 -10.60 -36.22
CA TYR A 545 4.71 -9.31 -35.90
C TYR A 545 4.81 -9.10 -34.38
N THR A 546 6.03 -9.18 -33.84
CA THR A 546 6.28 -9.14 -32.39
C THR A 546 7.15 -7.97 -31.94
N GLU A 547 7.58 -7.08 -32.83
CA GLU A 547 8.55 -6.03 -32.51
C GLU A 547 8.02 -4.97 -31.52
N ALA A 548 8.68 -4.87 -30.37
CA ALA A 548 8.32 -3.92 -29.31
C ALA A 548 8.54 -2.46 -29.71
N GLN A 549 7.61 -1.59 -29.30
CA GLN A 549 7.72 -0.15 -29.50
C GLN A 549 8.63 0.49 -28.44
N ARG A 550 9.74 1.09 -28.87
CA ARG A 550 10.59 1.96 -28.02
C ARG A 550 10.03 3.39 -28.04
N LYS A 551 9.57 3.89 -26.89
CA LYS A 551 9.16 5.30 -26.76
C LYS A 551 10.30 6.12 -26.16
N LYS A 552 10.70 7.20 -26.83
CA LYS A 552 11.66 8.19 -26.30
C LYS A 552 11.10 8.89 -25.06
N TYR A 553 11.96 9.15 -24.09
CA TYR A 553 11.64 9.94 -22.90
C TYR A 553 11.25 11.37 -23.30
N LYS A 554 10.13 11.88 -22.75
CA LYS A 554 9.67 13.25 -23.04
C LYS A 554 10.17 14.21 -21.95
N ARG A 555 11.01 15.18 -22.33
CA ARG A 555 11.74 16.08 -21.40
C ARG A 555 10.89 17.12 -20.65
N ASN A 556 9.69 17.44 -21.11
CA ASN A 556 8.90 18.52 -20.49
C ASN A 556 8.32 18.09 -19.13
N LYS A 557 8.77 18.70 -18.02
CA LYS A 557 8.32 18.44 -16.65
C LYS A 557 6.80 18.56 -16.49
N VAL A 558 6.16 19.52 -17.16
CA VAL A 558 4.70 19.70 -17.12
C VAL A 558 4.01 18.53 -17.80
N GLN A 559 4.46 18.15 -18.99
CA GLN A 559 3.87 17.05 -19.74
C GLN A 559 4.11 15.70 -19.04
N GLN A 560 5.23 15.54 -18.32
CA GLN A 560 5.50 14.40 -17.46
C GLN A 560 4.50 14.33 -16.30
N LYS A 561 4.30 15.43 -15.55
CA LYS A 561 3.29 15.49 -14.48
C LYS A 561 1.88 15.23 -15.00
N ILE A 562 1.53 15.76 -16.18
CA ILE A 562 0.24 15.48 -16.83
C ILE A 562 0.13 13.99 -17.20
N GLN A 563 1.19 13.39 -17.74
CA GLN A 563 1.19 11.97 -18.11
C GLN A 563 1.13 11.05 -16.87
N GLU A 564 1.81 11.43 -15.79
CA GLU A 564 1.75 10.76 -14.50
C GLU A 564 0.35 10.86 -13.88
N CYS A 565 -0.25 12.06 -13.89
CA CYS A 565 -1.62 12.29 -13.44
C CYS A 565 -2.63 11.51 -14.28
N LYS A 566 -2.52 11.56 -15.61
CA LYS A 566 -3.35 10.76 -16.52
C LYS A 566 -3.25 9.27 -16.21
N ARG A 567 -2.03 8.75 -16.02
CA ARG A 567 -1.80 7.35 -15.65
C ARG A 567 -2.38 7.01 -14.28
N PHE A 568 -2.28 7.93 -13.32
CA PHE A 568 -2.90 7.77 -12.00
C PHE A 568 -4.42 7.68 -12.11
N ILE A 569 -5.06 8.62 -12.82
CA ILE A 569 -6.51 8.60 -13.05
C ILE A 569 -6.93 7.34 -13.80
N GLU A 570 -6.23 6.93 -14.85
CA GLU A 570 -6.57 5.72 -15.60
C GLU A 570 -6.47 4.44 -14.76
N ASN A 571 -5.46 4.32 -13.90
CA ASN A 571 -5.29 3.16 -13.02
C ASN A 571 -6.29 3.17 -11.85
N TYR A 572 -6.53 4.34 -11.24
CA TYR A 572 -7.31 4.48 -10.02
C TYR A 572 -8.73 5.01 -10.24
N ARG A 573 -9.23 5.14 -11.48
CA ARG A 573 -10.59 5.65 -11.78
C ARG A 573 -11.68 5.03 -10.91
N ARG A 574 -11.64 3.70 -10.74
CA ARG A 574 -12.61 2.93 -9.93
C ARG A 574 -12.56 3.36 -8.45
N HIS A 575 -11.35 3.53 -7.93
CA HIS A 575 -11.12 3.98 -6.56
C HIS A 575 -11.60 5.41 -6.36
N ILE A 576 -11.28 6.31 -7.31
CA ILE A 576 -11.70 7.71 -7.28
C ILE A 576 -13.22 7.81 -7.23
N VAL A 577 -13.94 7.09 -8.09
CA VAL A 577 -15.42 7.11 -8.11
C VAL A 577 -16.00 6.63 -6.78
N CYS A 578 -15.50 5.51 -6.25
CA CYS A 578 -15.98 4.98 -4.96
C CYS A 578 -15.71 5.95 -3.80
N VAL A 579 -14.52 6.53 -3.74
CA VAL A 579 -14.15 7.51 -2.70
C VAL A 579 -15.00 8.77 -2.83
N VAL A 580 -15.19 9.30 -4.04
CA VAL A 580 -16.04 10.47 -4.30
C VAL A 580 -17.49 10.21 -3.87
N LEU A 581 -18.05 9.04 -4.20
CA LEU A 581 -19.40 8.67 -3.79
C LEU A 581 -19.53 8.61 -2.26
N PHE A 582 -18.57 7.98 -1.57
CA PHE A 582 -18.59 7.85 -0.12
C PHE A 582 -18.40 9.21 0.58
N CYS A 583 -17.51 10.06 0.05
CA CYS A 583 -17.36 11.46 0.47
C CYS A 583 -18.67 12.24 0.26
N ALA A 584 -19.30 12.11 -0.90
CA ALA A 584 -20.54 12.83 -1.22
C ALA A 584 -21.67 12.46 -0.27
N ILE A 585 -21.85 11.17 0.06
CA ILE A 585 -22.84 10.73 1.05
C ILE A 585 -22.49 11.29 2.43
N THR A 586 -21.22 11.22 2.84
CA THR A 586 -20.75 11.73 4.14
C THR A 586 -20.99 13.24 4.27
N THR A 587 -20.63 14.02 3.25
CA THR A 587 -20.90 15.46 3.22
C THR A 587 -22.40 15.74 3.14
N GLY A 588 -23.17 14.95 2.41
CA GLY A 588 -24.62 15.08 2.31
C GLY A 588 -25.30 14.91 3.68
N VAL A 589 -24.98 13.86 4.44
CA VAL A 589 -25.55 13.66 5.78
C VAL A 589 -25.09 14.72 6.79
N PHE A 590 -23.86 15.23 6.64
CA PHE A 590 -23.40 16.37 7.44
C PHE A 590 -24.22 17.63 7.15
N MET A 591 -24.33 17.99 5.86
CA MET A 591 -25.01 19.21 5.41
C MET A 591 -26.50 19.17 5.71
N GLU A 592 -27.13 18.00 5.60
CA GLU A 592 -28.54 17.84 5.95
C GLU A 592 -28.79 18.10 7.44
N ARG A 593 -27.94 17.59 8.33
CA ARG A 593 -28.01 17.93 9.77
C ARG A 593 -27.67 19.39 10.04
N ALA A 594 -26.65 19.92 9.38
CA ALA A 594 -26.25 21.31 9.54
C ALA A 594 -27.37 22.26 9.11
N TYR A 595 -28.01 21.99 7.97
CA TYR A 595 -29.16 22.74 7.47
C TYR A 595 -30.33 22.68 8.46
N TYR A 596 -30.66 21.49 8.96
CA TYR A 596 -31.75 21.32 9.91
C TYR A 596 -31.56 22.19 11.17
N TYR A 597 -30.38 22.14 11.79
CA TYR A 597 -30.11 22.88 13.03
C TYR A 597 -29.79 24.36 12.81
N ALA A 598 -29.34 24.75 11.62
CA ALA A 598 -29.09 26.16 11.29
C ALA A 598 -30.37 26.91 10.89
N PHE A 599 -31.29 26.27 10.16
CA PHE A 599 -32.41 26.95 9.52
C PHE A 599 -33.78 26.35 9.85
N ALA A 600 -33.90 25.03 9.95
CA ALA A 600 -35.21 24.36 10.05
C ALA A 600 -35.70 24.10 11.48
N SER A 601 -34.86 24.27 12.51
CA SER A 601 -35.23 24.09 13.92
C SER A 601 -35.34 25.36 14.81
N PRO A 602 -35.86 26.53 14.34
CA PRO A 602 -35.95 27.73 15.19
C PRO A 602 -36.79 27.54 16.47
N SER A 603 -37.86 26.74 16.39
CA SER A 603 -38.82 26.52 17.48
C SER A 603 -38.23 25.83 18.72
N THR A 604 -37.08 25.18 18.59
CA THR A 604 -36.41 24.49 19.71
C THR A 604 -35.52 25.41 20.55
N GLY A 605 -35.20 26.62 20.08
CA GLY A 605 -34.34 27.58 20.80
C GLY A 605 -32.88 27.17 21.02
N ILE A 606 -32.51 25.90 20.78
CA ILE A 606 -31.15 25.38 21.06
C ILE A 606 -30.04 26.05 20.23
N ALA A 607 -30.38 26.51 19.03
CA ALA A 607 -29.47 27.23 18.17
C ALA A 607 -29.13 28.64 18.71
N GLN A 608 -29.99 29.20 19.58
CA GLN A 608 -29.74 30.49 20.23
C GLN A 608 -28.69 30.38 21.35
N THR A 609 -28.54 29.20 21.96
CA THR A 609 -27.52 28.97 23.00
C THR A 609 -26.21 28.46 22.41
N THR A 610 -26.24 27.42 21.57
CA THR A 610 -25.03 26.82 20.99
C THR A 610 -25.17 26.52 19.50
N PHE A 611 -25.00 27.55 18.67
CA PHE A 611 -25.11 27.40 17.22
C PHE A 611 -24.02 26.49 16.63
N VAL A 612 -22.75 26.86 16.82
CA VAL A 612 -21.61 26.17 16.20
C VAL A 612 -21.38 24.78 16.81
N GLY A 613 -21.43 24.67 18.14
CA GLY A 613 -21.24 23.40 18.84
C GLY A 613 -22.30 22.36 18.47
N LEU A 614 -23.55 22.78 18.30
CA LEU A 614 -24.64 21.89 17.87
C LEU A 614 -24.49 21.44 16.42
N ILE A 615 -24.23 22.35 15.47
CA ILE A 615 -24.08 22.00 14.05
C ILE A 615 -22.91 21.02 13.87
N ILE A 616 -21.75 21.31 14.47
CA ILE A 616 -20.58 20.43 14.37
C ILE A 616 -20.87 19.08 15.01
N SER A 617 -21.38 19.04 16.24
CA SER A 617 -21.65 17.78 16.94
C SER A 617 -22.69 16.92 16.22
N ARG A 618 -23.79 17.51 15.72
CA ARG A 618 -24.87 16.77 15.03
C ARG A 618 -24.51 16.36 13.61
N GLY A 619 -23.83 17.22 12.85
CA GLY A 619 -23.33 16.89 11.51
C GLY A 619 -22.31 15.76 11.56
N SER A 620 -21.31 15.88 12.45
CA SER A 620 -20.32 14.82 12.64
C SER A 620 -20.92 13.53 13.20
N ALA A 621 -21.93 13.59 14.10
CA ALA A 621 -22.65 12.42 14.59
C ALA A 621 -23.31 11.60 13.46
N ALA A 622 -23.89 12.28 12.47
CA ALA A 622 -24.46 11.62 11.29
C ALA A 622 -23.37 10.99 10.42
N CYS A 623 -22.26 11.69 10.19
CA CYS A 623 -21.10 11.15 9.48
C CYS A 623 -20.56 9.89 10.15
N ILE A 624 -20.24 9.93 11.46
CA ILE A 624 -19.69 8.77 12.17
C ILE A 624 -20.68 7.60 12.18
N SER A 625 -21.99 7.87 12.26
CA SER A 625 -23.01 6.81 12.20
C SER A 625 -22.99 6.08 10.87
N PHE A 626 -22.89 6.81 9.75
CA PHE A 626 -22.75 6.24 8.42
C PHE A 626 -21.41 5.50 8.27
N LEU A 627 -20.29 6.17 8.58
CA LEU A 627 -18.94 5.64 8.38
C LEU A 627 -18.69 4.36 9.20
N TYR A 628 -19.00 4.37 10.51
CA TYR A 628 -18.84 3.18 11.35
C TYR A 628 -19.83 2.07 11.00
N SER A 629 -21.01 2.35 10.46
CA SER A 629 -21.90 1.26 10.03
C SER A 629 -21.38 0.58 8.77
N TYR A 630 -21.03 1.36 7.75
CA TYR A 630 -20.66 0.84 6.43
C TYR A 630 -19.23 0.33 6.35
N ILE A 631 -18.37 0.63 7.33
CA ILE A 631 -17.03 0.03 7.42
C ILE A 631 -17.09 -1.50 7.54
N LEU A 632 -18.16 -2.08 8.08
CA LEU A 632 -18.34 -3.54 8.16
C LEU A 632 -18.38 -4.23 6.79
N LEU A 633 -18.98 -3.57 5.80
CA LEU A 633 -19.09 -4.10 4.43
C LEU A 633 -17.73 -4.32 3.78
N THR A 634 -16.73 -3.49 4.13
CA THR A 634 -15.35 -3.62 3.63
C THR A 634 -14.64 -4.88 4.14
N MET A 635 -15.20 -5.57 5.15
CA MET A 635 -14.65 -6.77 5.77
C MET A 635 -15.52 -8.01 5.55
N CYS A 636 -16.54 -7.93 4.69
CA CYS A 636 -17.38 -9.06 4.26
C CYS A 636 -16.65 -9.86 3.19
N ARG A 637 -15.77 -10.78 3.60
CA ARG A 637 -14.77 -11.40 2.72
C ARG A 637 -15.40 -12.32 1.68
N ASN A 638 -16.46 -13.03 2.01
CA ASN A 638 -17.11 -13.96 1.08
C ASN A 638 -17.95 -13.19 0.07
N LEU A 639 -18.71 -12.20 0.54
CA LEU A 639 -19.46 -11.31 -0.33
C LEU A 639 -18.53 -10.59 -1.31
N ILE A 640 -17.41 -10.03 -0.83
CA ILE A 640 -16.40 -9.39 -1.68
C ILE A 640 -15.83 -10.38 -2.69
N THR A 641 -15.54 -11.64 -2.29
CA THR A 641 -15.05 -12.68 -3.20
C THR A 641 -16.07 -12.98 -4.31
N VAL A 642 -17.36 -13.14 -3.99
CA VAL A 642 -18.42 -13.36 -4.99
C VAL A 642 -18.57 -12.14 -5.91
N LEU A 643 -18.61 -10.93 -5.36
CA LEU A 643 -18.79 -9.71 -6.15
C LEU A 643 -17.57 -9.37 -7.02
N ARG A 644 -16.36 -9.83 -6.65
CA ARG A 644 -15.11 -9.64 -7.43
C ARG A 644 -15.21 -10.24 -8.84
N GLU A 645 -15.98 -11.30 -9.01
CA GLU A 645 -16.10 -12.03 -10.28
C GLU A 645 -17.23 -11.49 -11.16
N THR A 646 -18.17 -10.75 -10.56
CA THR A 646 -19.27 -10.13 -11.30
C THR A 646 -18.84 -8.88 -12.07
N PHE A 647 -19.71 -8.39 -12.96
CA PHE A 647 -19.55 -7.13 -13.68
C PHE A 647 -19.31 -5.91 -12.77
N LEU A 648 -19.66 -5.99 -11.47
CA LEU A 648 -19.45 -4.91 -10.50
C LEU A 648 -17.97 -4.58 -10.29
N ASN A 649 -17.05 -5.53 -10.48
CA ASN A 649 -15.60 -5.28 -10.36
C ASN A 649 -15.07 -4.27 -11.39
N HIS A 650 -15.81 -4.05 -12.49
CA HIS A 650 -15.51 -3.01 -13.47
C HIS A 650 -15.69 -1.60 -12.90
N TYR A 651 -16.58 -1.45 -11.91
CA TYR A 651 -16.91 -0.17 -11.29
C TYR A 651 -16.30 -0.04 -9.89
N ILE A 652 -16.35 -1.10 -9.08
CA ILE A 652 -15.92 -1.13 -7.68
C ILE A 652 -14.64 -1.95 -7.56
N PRO A 653 -13.52 -1.39 -7.03
CA PRO A 653 -12.27 -2.12 -6.90
C PRO A 653 -12.27 -2.97 -5.61
N PHE A 654 -12.90 -4.13 -5.65
CA PHE A 654 -13.03 -5.05 -4.51
C PHE A 654 -11.67 -5.50 -3.93
N ASP A 655 -10.63 -5.59 -4.77
CA ASP A 655 -9.25 -5.92 -4.35
C ASP A 655 -8.66 -4.90 -3.35
N ALA A 656 -9.15 -3.65 -3.38
CA ALA A 656 -8.71 -2.57 -2.51
C ALA A 656 -9.60 -2.40 -1.27
N ALA A 657 -10.53 -3.32 -0.97
CA ALA A 657 -11.47 -3.19 0.14
C ALA A 657 -10.78 -2.99 1.51
N VAL A 658 -9.66 -3.66 1.76
CA VAL A 658 -8.87 -3.52 3.00
C VAL A 658 -8.18 -2.15 3.09
N ASP A 659 -7.75 -1.59 1.97
CA ASP A 659 -7.16 -0.24 1.96
C ASP A 659 -8.26 0.82 2.09
N PHE A 660 -9.43 0.59 1.48
CA PHE A 660 -10.62 1.40 1.67
C PHE A 660 -11.12 1.37 3.11
N HIS A 661 -11.09 0.23 3.79
CA HIS A 661 -11.38 0.10 5.21
C HIS A 661 -10.53 1.06 6.06
N ARG A 662 -9.22 1.12 5.81
CA ARG A 662 -8.32 2.05 6.52
C ARG A 662 -8.66 3.49 6.23
N TRP A 663 -9.00 3.80 4.99
CA TRP A 663 -9.41 5.15 4.59
C TRP A 663 -10.71 5.58 5.29
N VAL A 664 -11.73 4.73 5.32
CA VAL A 664 -12.99 4.97 6.04
C VAL A 664 -12.74 5.12 7.55
N ALA A 665 -11.89 4.28 8.13
CA ALA A 665 -11.51 4.40 9.54
C ALA A 665 -10.86 5.75 9.85
N MET A 666 -9.96 6.24 9.00
CA MET A 666 -9.32 7.56 9.21
C MET A 666 -10.33 8.70 9.10
N ALA A 667 -11.26 8.64 8.14
CA ALA A 667 -12.33 9.62 8.03
C ALA A 667 -13.24 9.60 9.27
N ALA A 668 -13.61 8.42 9.75
CA ALA A 668 -14.42 8.24 10.95
C ALA A 668 -13.74 8.82 12.19
N LEU A 669 -12.42 8.63 12.35
CA LEU A 669 -11.66 9.21 13.46
C LEU A 669 -11.68 10.74 13.44
N ILE A 670 -11.50 11.36 12.27
CA ILE A 670 -11.55 12.83 12.13
C ILE A 670 -12.92 13.36 12.55
N PHE A 671 -14.00 12.75 12.08
CA PHE A 671 -15.35 13.15 12.48
C PHE A 671 -15.66 12.85 13.95
N SER A 672 -15.12 11.78 14.54
CA SER A 672 -15.24 11.50 15.97
C SER A 672 -14.56 12.57 16.82
N VAL A 673 -13.39 13.07 16.40
CA VAL A 673 -12.71 14.20 17.08
C VAL A 673 -13.53 15.48 16.97
N LEU A 674 -14.06 15.79 15.77
CA LEU A 674 -14.94 16.94 15.58
C LEU A 674 -16.23 16.84 16.41
N HIS A 675 -16.80 15.64 16.51
CA HIS A 675 -17.98 15.36 17.33
C HIS A 675 -17.73 15.65 18.81
N THR A 676 -16.63 15.13 19.35
CA THR A 676 -16.20 15.39 20.72
C THR A 676 -15.93 16.87 20.95
N ALA A 677 -15.23 17.55 20.03
CA ALA A 677 -14.96 18.98 20.15
C ALA A 677 -16.25 19.82 20.17
N GLY A 678 -17.21 19.50 19.30
CA GLY A 678 -18.54 20.13 19.31
C GLY A 678 -19.27 19.92 20.64
N HIS A 679 -19.22 18.71 21.20
CA HIS A 679 -19.82 18.43 22.50
C HIS A 679 -19.09 19.08 23.68
N ILE A 680 -17.76 19.24 23.64
CA ILE A 680 -17.02 20.00 24.66
C ILE A 680 -17.52 21.45 24.72
N VAL A 681 -17.71 22.08 23.56
CA VAL A 681 -18.30 23.43 23.49
C VAL A 681 -19.72 23.43 24.04
N ASN A 682 -20.57 22.47 23.65
CA ASN A 682 -21.93 22.37 24.17
C ASN A 682 -21.97 22.19 25.70
N VAL A 683 -21.11 21.34 26.26
CA VAL A 683 -21.03 21.10 27.72
C VAL A 683 -20.65 22.39 28.46
N TYR A 684 -19.70 23.16 27.92
CA TYR A 684 -19.35 24.47 28.48
C TYR A 684 -20.56 25.41 28.47
N ILE A 685 -21.22 25.58 27.32
CA ILE A 685 -22.39 26.44 27.18
C ILE A 685 -23.52 26.00 28.12
N PHE A 686 -23.82 24.70 28.21
CA PHE A 686 -24.85 24.18 29.12
C PHE A 686 -24.50 24.38 30.60
N SER A 687 -23.21 24.48 30.95
CA SER A 687 -22.78 24.76 32.32
C SER A 687 -22.90 26.23 32.72
N ILE A 688 -23.12 27.13 31.74
CA ILE A 688 -23.27 28.59 31.96
C ILE A 688 -24.65 29.10 31.56
N THR A 689 -25.53 28.22 31.10
CA THR A 689 -26.91 28.57 30.74
C THR A 689 -27.79 28.39 31.98
N PRO A 690 -28.73 29.29 32.30
CA PRO A 690 -29.57 29.16 33.50
C PRO A 690 -30.55 27.98 33.42
N LEU A 691 -30.98 27.48 34.59
CA LEU A 691 -31.86 26.30 34.69
C LEU A 691 -33.18 26.45 33.93
N SER A 692 -33.75 27.67 33.86
CA SER A 692 -34.97 27.95 33.12
C SER A 692 -34.81 27.63 31.63
N VAL A 693 -33.70 28.04 31.03
CA VAL A 693 -33.38 27.75 29.63
C VAL A 693 -33.02 26.29 29.44
N LEU A 694 -32.26 25.66 30.35
CA LEU A 694 -31.99 24.21 30.28
C LEU A 694 -33.28 23.39 30.33
N SER A 695 -34.26 23.80 31.13
CA SER A 695 -35.56 23.13 31.23
C SER A 695 -36.39 23.26 29.94
N CYS A 696 -36.27 24.39 29.23
CA CYS A 696 -36.85 24.52 27.90
C CYS A 696 -36.15 23.65 26.85
N LEU A 697 -34.81 23.58 26.90
CA LEU A 697 -34.01 22.79 25.94
C LEU A 697 -34.11 21.29 26.17
N PHE A 698 -34.17 20.86 27.42
CA PHE A 698 -34.16 19.46 27.85
C PHE A 698 -35.24 19.20 28.90
N SER A 699 -36.50 19.38 28.53
CA SER A 699 -37.66 19.23 29.43
C SER A 699 -37.78 17.85 30.08
N ASN A 700 -37.26 16.80 29.44
CA ASN A 700 -37.24 15.45 29.99
C ASN A 700 -36.13 15.23 31.05
N VAL A 701 -35.23 16.20 31.21
CA VAL A 701 -34.04 16.08 32.06
C VAL A 701 -34.06 17.13 33.19
N PHE A 702 -34.52 18.35 32.90
CA PHE A 702 -34.58 19.44 33.86
C PHE A 702 -35.99 19.97 34.04
N THR A 703 -36.31 20.32 35.28
CA THR A 703 -37.53 21.03 35.68
C THR A 703 -37.11 22.34 36.34
N ASN A 704 -37.77 23.43 35.99
CA ASN A 704 -37.48 24.74 36.56
C ASN A 704 -38.14 24.89 37.93
N ASP A 705 -37.36 24.69 38.99
CA ASP A 705 -37.78 24.79 40.39
C ASP A 705 -37.53 26.19 41.01
N GLY A 706 -37.00 27.13 40.23
CA GLY A 706 -36.64 28.47 40.70
C GLY A 706 -35.25 28.60 41.31
N SER A 707 -34.47 27.52 41.40
CA SER A 707 -33.10 27.55 41.95
C SER A 707 -32.08 28.30 41.06
N GLN A 708 -32.40 28.49 39.78
CA GLN A 708 -31.60 29.16 38.72
C GLN A 708 -30.23 28.54 38.39
N LEU A 709 -29.70 27.63 39.22
CA LEU A 709 -28.37 27.05 39.09
C LEU A 709 -28.35 25.87 38.09
N PRO A 710 -27.48 25.90 37.05
CA PRO A 710 -27.33 24.76 36.15
C PRO A 710 -26.44 23.65 36.72
N GLN A 711 -26.55 22.47 36.10
CA GLN A 711 -25.62 21.37 36.35
C GLN A 711 -24.22 21.69 35.85
N LYS A 712 -23.21 21.16 36.56
CA LYS A 712 -21.80 21.39 36.26
C LYS A 712 -21.30 20.50 35.10
N TYR A 713 -20.18 20.89 34.49
CA TYR A 713 -19.56 20.17 33.37
C TYR A 713 -19.28 18.67 33.64
N TYR A 714 -18.91 18.29 34.86
CA TYR A 714 -18.64 16.89 35.21
C TYR A 714 -19.92 16.04 35.27
N TRP A 715 -21.06 16.65 35.58
CA TRP A 715 -22.37 15.99 35.51
C TRP A 715 -22.65 15.59 34.06
N TRP A 716 -22.49 16.55 33.13
CA TRP A 716 -22.62 16.29 31.70
C TRP A 716 -21.63 15.24 31.18
N ALA A 717 -20.38 15.28 31.62
CA ALA A 717 -19.33 14.39 31.13
C ALA A 717 -19.41 12.96 31.69
N PHE A 718 -19.81 12.77 32.95
CA PHE A 718 -19.68 11.47 33.65
C PHE A 718 -20.98 10.95 34.27
N GLN A 719 -21.97 11.81 34.52
CA GLN A 719 -23.24 11.42 35.14
C GLN A 719 -24.40 11.31 34.13
N THR A 720 -24.18 11.71 32.88
CA THR A 720 -25.12 11.45 31.78
C THR A 720 -24.69 10.24 30.95
N ILE A 721 -25.68 9.51 30.41
CA ILE A 721 -25.42 8.35 29.53
C ILE A 721 -24.57 8.77 28.31
N PRO A 722 -24.91 9.84 27.54
CA PRO A 722 -24.10 10.23 26.39
C PRO A 722 -22.67 10.66 26.77
N GLY A 723 -22.49 11.35 27.90
CA GLY A 723 -21.17 11.76 28.38
C GLY A 723 -20.28 10.56 28.70
N MET A 724 -20.73 9.68 29.59
CA MET A 724 -19.94 8.54 30.06
C MET A 724 -19.61 7.56 28.93
N THR A 725 -20.60 7.23 28.10
CA THR A 725 -20.39 6.39 26.92
C THR A 725 -19.45 7.06 25.91
N GLY A 726 -19.54 8.38 25.72
CA GLY A 726 -18.63 9.14 24.85
C GLY A 726 -17.18 9.05 25.31
N VAL A 727 -16.91 9.21 26.61
CA VAL A 727 -15.56 9.06 27.17
C VAL A 727 -15.03 7.63 26.99
N LEU A 728 -15.85 6.60 27.28
CA LEU A 728 -15.47 5.20 27.09
C LEU A 728 -15.20 4.87 25.61
N LEU A 729 -16.01 5.40 24.69
CA LEU A 729 -15.79 5.26 23.25
C LEU A 729 -14.46 5.89 22.81
N LEU A 730 -14.09 7.06 23.34
CA LEU A 730 -12.80 7.70 23.05
C LEU A 730 -11.62 6.86 23.54
N VAL A 731 -11.73 6.23 24.72
CA VAL A 731 -10.71 5.30 25.23
C VAL A 731 -10.54 4.11 24.28
N ILE A 732 -11.65 3.48 23.87
CA ILE A 732 -11.61 2.34 22.95
C ILE A 732 -11.04 2.75 21.59
N LEU A 733 -11.47 3.89 21.04
CA LEU A 733 -10.94 4.42 19.78
C LEU A 733 -9.44 4.70 19.87
N ALA A 734 -8.96 5.31 20.96
CA ALA A 734 -7.54 5.55 21.16
C ALA A 734 -6.74 4.24 21.13
N VAL A 735 -7.18 3.23 21.89
CA VAL A 735 -6.53 1.90 21.93
C VAL A 735 -6.56 1.22 20.57
N MET A 736 -7.72 1.16 19.92
CA MET A 736 -7.89 0.50 18.63
C MET A 736 -7.01 1.11 17.54
N TYR A 737 -7.01 2.44 17.39
CA TYR A 737 -6.29 3.11 16.30
C TYR A 737 -4.77 3.10 16.50
N VAL A 738 -4.29 3.27 17.74
CA VAL A 738 -2.85 3.20 18.04
C VAL A 738 -2.30 1.81 17.70
N PHE A 739 -2.93 0.74 18.18
CA PHE A 739 -2.46 -0.61 17.88
C PHE A 739 -2.69 -1.04 16.43
N ALA A 740 -3.67 -0.45 15.73
CA ALA A 740 -3.90 -0.64 14.29
C ALA A 740 -2.93 0.14 13.38
N THR A 741 -2.10 1.03 13.94
CA THR A 741 -1.12 1.78 13.17
C THR A 741 -0.10 0.84 12.53
N HIS A 742 0.34 1.16 11.31
CA HIS A 742 1.25 0.33 10.52
C HIS A 742 2.54 -0.06 11.28
N HIS A 743 3.07 0.83 12.13
CA HIS A 743 4.23 0.54 12.98
C HIS A 743 3.94 -0.59 13.98
N PHE A 744 2.92 -0.45 14.83
CA PHE A 744 2.59 -1.43 15.86
C PHE A 744 2.08 -2.76 15.30
N ARG A 745 1.35 -2.73 14.18
CA ARG A 745 0.94 -3.96 13.49
C ARG A 745 2.13 -4.78 12.98
N ARG A 746 3.24 -4.13 12.58
CA ARG A 746 4.48 -4.83 12.23
C ARG A 746 5.19 -5.43 13.44
N VAL A 747 5.14 -4.74 14.58
CA VAL A 747 5.77 -5.20 15.84
C VAL A 747 5.00 -6.38 16.45
N SER A 748 3.69 -6.23 16.63
CA SER A 748 2.82 -7.22 17.27
C SER A 748 1.47 -7.30 16.57
N PHE A 749 1.35 -8.26 15.66
CA PHE A 749 0.08 -8.52 14.99
C PHE A 749 -0.99 -9.08 15.93
N GLN A 750 -0.59 -9.89 16.92
CA GLN A 750 -1.51 -10.40 17.94
C GLN A 750 -2.09 -9.27 18.80
N GLY A 751 -1.27 -8.28 19.16
CA GLY A 751 -1.73 -7.08 19.88
C GLY A 751 -2.73 -6.27 19.03
N PHE A 752 -2.48 -6.16 17.73
CA PHE A 752 -3.45 -5.60 16.79
C PHE A 752 -4.78 -6.36 16.82
N TRP A 753 -4.80 -7.70 16.70
CA TRP A 753 -6.06 -8.46 16.70
C TRP A 753 -6.85 -8.30 18.01
N ILE A 754 -6.18 -8.43 19.16
CA ILE A 754 -6.84 -8.33 20.49
C ILE A 754 -7.51 -6.97 20.65
N THR A 755 -6.79 -5.89 20.34
CA THR A 755 -7.32 -4.53 20.44
C THR A 755 -8.36 -4.25 19.37
N HIS A 756 -8.20 -4.75 18.15
CA HIS A 756 -9.15 -4.52 17.07
C HIS A 756 -10.50 -5.21 17.34
N HIS A 757 -10.53 -6.35 18.04
CA HIS A 757 -11.78 -7.01 18.48
C HIS A 757 -12.66 -6.17 19.42
N LEU A 758 -12.12 -5.10 20.02
CA LEU A 758 -12.90 -4.13 20.78
C LEU A 758 -13.98 -3.43 19.93
N TYR A 759 -13.99 -3.60 18.59
CA TYR A 759 -15.08 -3.13 17.74
C TYR A 759 -16.46 -3.62 18.21
N VAL A 760 -16.55 -4.82 18.81
CA VAL A 760 -17.83 -5.35 19.33
C VAL A 760 -18.33 -4.48 20.49
N LEU A 761 -17.44 -4.18 21.45
CA LEU A 761 -17.74 -3.30 22.57
C LEU A 761 -18.02 -1.86 22.09
N LEU A 762 -17.28 -1.39 21.08
CA LEU A 762 -17.53 -0.10 20.44
C LEU A 762 -18.96 0.00 19.91
N TYR A 763 -19.45 -0.98 19.14
CA TYR A 763 -20.83 -0.92 18.62
C TYR A 763 -21.89 -0.98 19.72
N VAL A 764 -21.69 -1.80 20.75
CA VAL A 764 -22.59 -1.84 21.92
C VAL A 764 -22.67 -0.46 22.58
N LEU A 765 -21.52 0.17 22.81
CA LEU A 765 -21.47 1.50 23.42
C LEU A 765 -22.03 2.59 22.52
N VAL A 766 -21.86 2.54 21.20
CA VAL A 766 -22.47 3.52 20.26
C VAL A 766 -24.00 3.42 20.26
N ILE A 767 -24.56 2.20 20.36
CA ILE A 767 -26.02 2.02 20.47
C ILE A 767 -26.55 2.67 21.76
N ILE A 768 -25.87 2.46 22.90
CA ILE A 768 -26.23 3.06 24.19
C ILE A 768 -25.99 4.58 24.19
N HIS A 769 -24.94 5.05 23.51
CA HIS A 769 -24.56 6.46 23.47
C HIS A 769 -25.68 7.36 22.93
N GLY A 770 -26.40 6.90 21.90
CA GLY A 770 -27.54 7.61 21.33
C GLY A 770 -28.89 7.34 22.00
N SER A 771 -29.00 6.32 22.87
CA SER A 771 -30.30 5.81 23.31
C SER A 771 -31.05 6.75 24.25
N TYR A 772 -30.34 7.61 24.97
CA TYR A 772 -30.93 8.59 25.91
C TYR A 772 -31.68 9.73 25.22
N ALA A 773 -31.63 9.80 23.88
CA ALA A 773 -32.37 10.77 23.06
C ALA A 773 -32.27 12.25 23.52
N LEU A 774 -31.11 12.63 24.09
CA LEU A 774 -30.92 13.94 24.75
C LEU A 774 -31.23 15.13 23.83
N ILE A 775 -30.74 15.09 22.59
CA ILE A 775 -30.97 16.16 21.58
C ILE A 775 -31.94 15.67 20.50
N GLN A 776 -31.83 14.41 20.09
CA GLN A 776 -32.59 13.83 19.00
C GLN A 776 -32.73 12.34 19.22
N GLN A 777 -33.82 11.75 18.69
CA GLN A 777 -34.02 10.31 18.65
C GLN A 777 -32.81 9.57 18.03
N PRO A 778 -32.42 8.40 18.57
CA PRO A 778 -31.28 7.64 18.08
C PRO A 778 -31.49 7.22 16.63
N ARG A 779 -30.53 7.50 15.76
CA ARG A 779 -30.57 7.09 14.33
C ARG A 779 -29.46 6.13 13.94
N PHE A 780 -28.51 5.86 14.84
CA PHE A 780 -27.39 4.97 14.56
C PHE A 780 -27.84 3.57 14.11
N HIS A 781 -28.83 3.00 14.81
CA HIS A 781 -29.36 1.67 14.49
C HIS A 781 -29.90 1.58 13.06
N ILE A 782 -30.47 2.66 12.51
CA ILE A 782 -30.99 2.71 11.13
C ILE A 782 -29.86 2.49 10.12
N TYR A 783 -28.70 3.12 10.34
CA TYR A 783 -27.51 2.91 9.50
C TYR A 783 -26.87 1.54 9.73
N PHE A 784 -26.96 1.02 10.95
CA PHE A 784 -26.20 -0.15 11.41
C PHE A 784 -26.84 -1.49 11.04
N ILE A 785 -28.17 -1.63 11.08
CA ILE A 785 -28.87 -2.92 10.95
C ILE A 785 -28.48 -3.65 9.65
N ILE A 786 -28.57 -2.98 8.50
CA ILE A 786 -28.32 -3.63 7.20
C ILE A 786 -26.84 -4.09 7.08
N PRO A 787 -25.82 -3.22 7.28
CA PRO A 787 -24.43 -3.65 7.26
C PRO A 787 -24.09 -4.74 8.29
N ALA A 788 -24.68 -4.68 9.49
CA ALA A 788 -24.44 -5.65 10.54
C ALA A 788 -24.99 -7.03 10.19
N LEU A 789 -26.18 -7.11 9.59
CA LEU A 789 -26.77 -8.37 9.12
C LEU A 789 -25.93 -9.00 8.00
N ILE A 790 -25.49 -8.20 7.03
CA ILE A 790 -24.64 -8.67 5.93
C ILE A 790 -23.30 -9.20 6.48
N TYR A 791 -22.67 -8.46 7.40
CA TYR A 791 -21.43 -8.88 8.04
C TYR A 791 -21.60 -10.16 8.88
N GLY A 792 -22.70 -10.26 9.64
CA GLY A 792 -23.03 -11.43 10.43
C GLY A 792 -23.19 -12.68 9.55
N ALA A 793 -23.96 -12.57 8.47
CA ALA A 793 -24.13 -13.66 7.51
C ALA A 793 -22.80 -14.06 6.85
N ASP A 794 -21.97 -13.10 6.42
CA ASP A 794 -20.64 -13.36 5.86
C ASP A 794 -19.72 -14.10 6.86
N LYS A 795 -19.79 -13.75 8.14
CA LYS A 795 -19.04 -14.45 9.20
C LYS A 795 -19.56 -15.86 9.46
N LEU A 796 -20.87 -16.07 9.50
CA LEU A 796 -21.46 -17.40 9.64
C LEU A 796 -21.06 -18.30 8.46
N LEU A 797 -21.12 -17.79 7.23
CA LEU A 797 -20.62 -18.51 6.05
C LEU A 797 -19.13 -18.84 6.15
N SER A 798 -18.32 -17.89 6.65
CA SER A 798 -16.88 -18.12 6.87
C SER A 798 -16.58 -19.17 7.93
N LEU A 799 -17.44 -19.30 8.95
CA LEU A 799 -17.32 -20.29 10.02
C LEU A 799 -17.82 -21.66 9.57
N SER A 800 -18.80 -21.71 8.66
CA SER A 800 -19.36 -22.95 8.12
C SER A 800 -18.38 -23.72 7.22
N ARG A 801 -17.38 -23.04 6.63
CA ARG A 801 -16.38 -23.70 5.76
C ARG A 801 -15.40 -24.54 6.56
N LYS A 802 -15.21 -25.79 6.12
CA LYS A 802 -14.20 -26.71 6.67
C LYS A 802 -12.80 -26.23 6.28
N LYS A 803 -11.98 -25.92 7.29
CA LYS A 803 -10.57 -25.55 7.13
C LYS A 803 -9.73 -26.81 7.27
N VAL A 804 -8.92 -27.13 6.27
CA VAL A 804 -8.17 -28.40 6.21
C VAL A 804 -6.75 -28.18 6.69
N GLU A 805 -6.26 -29.03 7.59
CA GLU A 805 -4.85 -29.05 7.99
C GLU A 805 -4.05 -29.84 6.96
N ILE A 806 -2.96 -29.26 6.46
CA ILE A 806 -2.10 -29.82 5.40
C ILE A 806 -0.63 -29.85 5.84
N SER A 807 0.09 -30.88 5.40
CA SER A 807 1.53 -31.03 5.60
C SER A 807 2.31 -30.45 4.41
N VAL A 808 3.36 -29.70 4.70
CA VAL A 808 4.32 -29.23 3.68
C VAL A 808 5.27 -30.38 3.33
N VAL A 809 5.44 -30.63 2.04
CA VAL A 809 6.30 -31.67 1.46
C VAL A 809 7.67 -31.09 1.13
N LYS A 810 7.73 -29.89 0.55
CA LYS A 810 8.97 -29.22 0.14
C LYS A 810 8.87 -27.72 0.37
N ALA A 811 9.97 -27.11 0.82
CA ALA A 811 10.08 -25.66 0.96
C ALA A 811 11.42 -25.20 0.39
N GLU A 812 11.39 -24.27 -0.57
CA GLU A 812 12.56 -23.72 -1.22
C GLU A 812 12.60 -22.19 -1.11
N LEU A 813 13.77 -21.66 -0.76
CA LEU A 813 14.01 -20.24 -0.70
C LEU A 813 14.60 -19.76 -2.03
N LEU A 814 13.73 -19.35 -2.94
CA LEU A 814 14.14 -18.82 -4.25
C LEU A 814 14.75 -17.41 -4.12
N PRO A 815 15.54 -16.97 -5.13
CA PRO A 815 16.08 -15.61 -5.20
C PRO A 815 15.01 -14.52 -5.15
N SER A 816 15.43 -13.27 -4.96
CA SER A 816 14.54 -12.10 -4.90
C SER A 816 13.44 -12.15 -3.81
N GLY A 817 13.64 -12.98 -2.78
CA GLY A 817 12.74 -13.04 -1.63
C GLY A 817 11.43 -13.80 -1.88
N VAL A 818 11.45 -14.82 -2.75
CA VAL A 818 10.28 -15.68 -3.04
C VAL A 818 10.42 -17.04 -2.37
N THR A 819 9.40 -17.48 -1.64
CA THR A 819 9.36 -18.79 -0.98
C THR A 819 8.45 -19.70 -1.78
N HIS A 820 8.99 -20.80 -2.28
CA HIS A 820 8.23 -21.85 -2.95
C HIS A 820 7.86 -22.92 -1.93
N LEU A 821 6.56 -23.11 -1.72
CA LEU A 821 6.03 -24.13 -0.81
C LEU A 821 5.23 -25.15 -1.61
N GLN A 822 5.55 -26.43 -1.43
CA GLN A 822 4.82 -27.55 -2.00
C GLN A 822 4.23 -28.38 -0.86
N PHE A 823 2.94 -28.69 -0.91
CA PHE A 823 2.21 -29.39 0.14
C PHE A 823 1.27 -30.45 -0.45
N GLN A 824 0.90 -31.42 0.38
CA GLN A 824 0.06 -32.54 -0.03
C GLN A 824 -1.35 -32.04 -0.38
N GLN A 825 -1.88 -32.48 -1.53
CA GLN A 825 -3.27 -32.21 -1.91
C GLN A 825 -4.23 -33.01 -1.00
N PRO A 826 -5.24 -32.38 -0.39
CA PRO A 826 -6.30 -33.10 0.34
C PRO A 826 -7.14 -33.97 -0.61
N GLN A 827 -7.69 -35.10 -0.12
CA GLN A 827 -8.41 -36.07 -0.96
C GLN A 827 -9.64 -35.50 -1.69
N ASP A 828 -10.36 -34.54 -1.07
CA ASP A 828 -11.55 -33.89 -1.65
C ASP A 828 -11.24 -32.49 -2.20
N PHE A 829 -10.03 -32.25 -2.71
CA PHE A 829 -9.59 -30.92 -3.15
C PHE A 829 -9.51 -30.82 -4.68
N ASP A 830 -10.65 -30.59 -5.31
CA ASP A 830 -10.73 -30.28 -6.75
C ASP A 830 -10.64 -28.78 -6.99
N TYR A 831 -9.74 -28.36 -7.88
CA TYR A 831 -9.56 -26.97 -8.24
C TYR A 831 -9.30 -26.80 -9.74
N ARG A 832 -9.48 -25.58 -10.25
CA ARG A 832 -9.22 -25.18 -11.63
C ARG A 832 -8.04 -24.22 -11.70
N SER A 833 -7.34 -24.23 -12.83
CA SER A 833 -6.21 -23.34 -13.05
C SER A 833 -6.60 -21.88 -12.89
N GLY A 834 -5.77 -21.13 -12.18
CA GLY A 834 -6.00 -19.73 -11.84
C GLY A 834 -6.76 -19.48 -10.53
N GLN A 835 -7.29 -20.51 -9.88
CA GLN A 835 -7.85 -20.37 -8.53
C GLN A 835 -6.76 -20.10 -7.47
N TRP A 836 -7.19 -19.55 -6.34
CA TRP A 836 -6.34 -19.20 -5.21
C TRP A 836 -6.90 -19.78 -3.90
N VAL A 837 -6.04 -19.88 -2.91
CA VAL A 837 -6.35 -20.45 -1.59
C VAL A 837 -5.94 -19.48 -0.50
N ARG A 838 -6.48 -19.64 0.69
CA ARG A 838 -5.98 -18.97 1.88
C ARG A 838 -5.22 -19.96 2.74
N ILE A 839 -4.06 -19.54 3.22
CA ILE A 839 -3.27 -20.33 4.15
C ILE A 839 -3.09 -19.61 5.49
N ALA A 840 -3.07 -20.38 6.57
CA ALA A 840 -2.65 -19.95 7.90
C ALA A 840 -1.56 -20.87 8.44
N CYS A 841 -0.65 -20.32 9.26
CA CYS A 841 0.45 -21.08 9.85
C CYS A 841 0.48 -20.85 11.37
N VAL A 842 0.02 -21.84 12.14
CA VAL A 842 -0.08 -21.74 13.60
C VAL A 842 1.28 -21.63 14.27
N ALA A 843 2.34 -22.16 13.63
CA ALA A 843 3.72 -22.02 14.11
C ALA A 843 4.22 -20.57 14.15
N LEU A 844 3.55 -19.63 13.47
CA LEU A 844 3.82 -18.19 13.57
C LEU A 844 3.19 -17.54 14.82
N GLY A 845 2.41 -18.30 15.61
CA GLY A 845 1.64 -17.77 16.74
C GLY A 845 0.43 -16.93 16.31
N THR A 846 -0.02 -17.06 15.06
CA THR A 846 -1.20 -16.35 14.53
C THR A 846 -2.11 -17.30 13.76
N THR A 847 -3.43 -17.05 13.84
CA THR A 847 -4.48 -17.79 13.09
C THR A 847 -4.94 -17.01 11.85
N GLU A 848 -4.06 -16.19 11.30
CA GLU A 848 -4.35 -15.35 10.13
C GLU A 848 -4.32 -16.14 8.84
N TYR A 849 -5.37 -15.95 8.05
CA TYR A 849 -5.49 -16.49 6.70
C TYR A 849 -5.09 -15.44 5.66
N HIS A 850 -4.10 -15.77 4.83
CA HIS A 850 -3.59 -14.91 3.74
C HIS A 850 -3.82 -15.57 2.38
N PRO A 851 -4.30 -14.84 1.35
CA PRO A 851 -4.62 -15.39 0.04
C PRO A 851 -3.37 -15.54 -0.86
N PHE A 852 -3.25 -16.67 -1.55
CA PHE A 852 -2.21 -16.95 -2.55
C PHE A 852 -2.76 -17.80 -3.70
N THR A 853 -2.40 -17.44 -4.94
CA THR A 853 -2.75 -18.19 -6.14
C THR A 853 -2.01 -19.52 -6.20
N LEU A 854 -2.71 -20.59 -6.58
CA LEU A 854 -2.11 -21.90 -6.82
C LEU A 854 -1.26 -21.84 -8.09
N THR A 855 0.03 -22.15 -7.98
CA THR A 855 0.97 -22.18 -9.12
C THR A 855 1.11 -23.56 -9.76
N SER A 856 0.52 -24.57 -9.11
CA SER A 856 0.46 -25.97 -9.55
C SER A 856 -0.71 -26.16 -10.50
N ALA A 857 -0.57 -27.07 -11.48
CA ALA A 857 -1.69 -27.46 -12.33
C ALA A 857 -2.60 -28.49 -11.63
N PRO A 858 -3.92 -28.50 -11.93
CA PRO A 858 -4.89 -29.41 -11.28
C PRO A 858 -4.59 -30.90 -11.39
N HIS A 859 -3.77 -31.30 -12.35
CA HIS A 859 -3.36 -32.69 -12.54
C HIS A 859 -2.16 -33.11 -11.67
N GLU A 860 -1.54 -32.17 -10.94
CA GLU A 860 -0.41 -32.46 -10.05
C GLU A 860 -0.92 -32.96 -8.70
N ASP A 861 -0.37 -34.07 -8.18
CA ASP A 861 -0.76 -34.64 -6.87
C ASP A 861 -0.41 -33.74 -5.66
N LYS A 862 0.33 -32.65 -5.90
CA LYS A 862 0.85 -31.74 -4.88
C LYS A 862 0.53 -30.31 -5.26
N LEU A 863 0.07 -29.54 -4.28
CA LEU A 863 -0.22 -28.13 -4.43
C LEU A 863 1.04 -27.30 -4.19
N SER A 864 1.27 -26.30 -5.04
CA SER A 864 2.40 -25.36 -4.94
C SER A 864 1.96 -23.91 -4.83
N LEU A 865 2.70 -23.12 -4.05
CA LEU A 865 2.54 -21.68 -3.87
C LEU A 865 3.88 -20.96 -3.98
N HIS A 866 3.90 -19.82 -4.68
CA HIS A 866 5.04 -18.90 -4.76
C HIS A 866 4.74 -17.61 -3.98
N ILE A 867 5.31 -17.50 -2.77
CA ILE A 867 5.00 -16.45 -1.80
C ILE A 867 6.12 -15.41 -1.76
N ARG A 868 5.79 -14.14 -2.05
CA ARG A 868 6.75 -13.03 -1.98
C ARG A 868 6.87 -12.46 -0.56
N ALA A 869 8.09 -12.22 -0.09
CA ALA A 869 8.37 -11.62 1.20
C ALA A 869 8.16 -10.08 1.19
N VAL A 870 6.89 -9.64 1.21
CA VAL A 870 6.50 -8.22 1.13
C VAL A 870 6.06 -7.60 2.47
N GLY A 871 5.72 -8.42 3.45
CA GLY A 871 5.24 -7.97 4.77
C GLY A 871 5.64 -8.91 5.92
N PRO A 872 5.33 -8.52 7.18
CA PRO A 872 5.78 -9.24 8.37
C PRO A 872 5.40 -10.72 8.37
N TRP A 873 4.17 -11.04 7.97
CA TRP A 873 3.69 -12.43 7.93
C TRP A 873 4.47 -13.26 6.90
N THR A 874 4.63 -12.75 5.68
CA THR A 874 5.36 -13.45 4.60
C THR A 874 6.87 -13.56 4.88
N THR A 875 7.47 -12.56 5.53
CA THR A 875 8.89 -12.58 5.90
C THR A 875 9.14 -13.58 7.02
N ARG A 876 8.29 -13.60 8.07
CA ARG A 876 8.39 -14.61 9.12
C ARG A 876 8.11 -16.02 8.60
N LEU A 877 7.17 -16.17 7.68
CA LEU A 877 6.94 -17.45 7.01
C LEU A 877 8.20 -17.92 6.28
N ARG A 878 8.88 -17.02 5.55
CA ARG A 878 10.15 -17.31 4.88
C ARG A 878 11.26 -17.71 5.87
N GLU A 879 11.39 -16.99 6.98
CA GLU A 879 12.37 -17.29 8.04
C GLU A 879 12.09 -18.63 8.71
N LEU A 880 10.81 -18.94 8.96
CA LEU A 880 10.35 -20.19 9.56
C LEU A 880 10.68 -21.41 8.67
N TYR A 881 10.53 -21.29 7.36
CA TYR A 881 10.87 -22.33 6.38
C TYR A 881 12.32 -22.26 5.88
N SER A 882 13.18 -21.46 6.51
CA SER A 882 14.60 -21.46 6.15
C SER A 882 15.27 -22.78 6.55
N PRO A 883 16.28 -23.25 5.79
CA PRO A 883 16.99 -24.51 6.08
C PRO A 883 17.48 -24.59 7.53
N GLN A 884 17.88 -23.43 8.08
CA GLN A 884 18.38 -23.28 9.44
C GLN A 884 17.30 -23.45 10.52
N SER A 885 16.07 -22.97 10.25
CA SER A 885 14.91 -23.15 11.15
C SER A 885 14.35 -24.57 11.08
N LEU A 886 14.35 -25.16 9.88
CA LEU A 886 13.88 -26.54 9.66
C LEU A 886 14.79 -27.57 10.32
N ALA A 887 16.11 -27.36 10.30
CA ALA A 887 17.07 -28.19 11.04
C ALA A 887 16.84 -28.19 12.56
N LEU A 888 16.20 -27.13 13.09
CA LEU A 888 15.95 -26.93 14.53
C LEU A 888 14.61 -27.49 14.98
N ILE A 889 13.59 -27.39 14.13
CA ILE A 889 12.24 -27.92 14.39
C ILE A 889 12.20 -29.43 14.12
N GLY A 890 13.08 -29.93 13.24
CA GLY A 890 13.15 -31.34 12.83
C GLY A 890 11.95 -31.80 12.00
N LYS A 891 10.97 -30.92 11.77
CA LYS A 891 9.75 -31.17 10.99
C LYS A 891 9.35 -29.90 10.25
N LEU A 892 8.77 -30.07 9.06
CA LEU A 892 8.14 -28.98 8.33
C LEU A 892 6.87 -28.54 9.09
N PRO A 893 6.72 -27.25 9.43
CA PRO A 893 5.51 -26.74 10.06
C PRO A 893 4.28 -27.06 9.22
N LYS A 894 3.14 -27.29 9.88
CA LYS A 894 1.88 -27.54 9.19
C LYS A 894 1.16 -26.24 8.83
N LEU A 895 0.36 -26.29 7.78
CA LEU A 895 -0.46 -25.17 7.32
C LEU A 895 -1.95 -25.52 7.42
N TYR A 896 -2.79 -24.51 7.51
CA TYR A 896 -4.23 -24.65 7.37
C TYR A 896 -4.65 -24.01 6.05
N LEU A 897 -5.37 -24.78 5.24
CA LEU A 897 -5.86 -24.42 3.92
C LEU A 897 -7.37 -24.13 3.98
N ASP A 898 -7.77 -23.01 3.39
CA ASP A 898 -9.17 -22.62 3.14
C ASP A 898 -9.29 -22.28 1.64
N GLY A 899 -10.22 -22.91 0.94
CA GLY A 899 -10.37 -22.80 -0.52
C GLY A 899 -10.73 -24.14 -1.18
N PRO A 900 -10.74 -24.19 -2.53
CA PRO A 900 -10.30 -23.16 -3.45
C PRO A 900 -11.28 -21.98 -3.57
N PHE A 901 -10.75 -20.82 -3.95
CA PHE A 901 -11.49 -19.60 -4.26
C PHE A 901 -11.16 -19.14 -5.69
N GLY A 902 -12.10 -18.48 -6.35
CA GLY A 902 -12.01 -18.19 -7.79
C GLY A 902 -13.01 -19.05 -8.57
N GLU A 903 -13.75 -18.50 -9.53
CA GLU A 903 -14.66 -19.32 -10.37
C GLU A 903 -13.90 -20.21 -11.38
N GLY A 904 -12.60 -19.92 -11.60
CA GLY A 904 -11.76 -20.71 -12.50
C GLY A 904 -12.26 -20.67 -13.94
N HIS A 905 -12.64 -19.48 -14.40
CA HIS A 905 -12.95 -19.14 -15.78
C HIS A 905 -11.86 -19.69 -16.71
N GLN A 906 -12.21 -20.66 -17.58
CA GLN A 906 -11.32 -21.28 -18.57
C GLN A 906 -11.84 -21.07 -20.00
N GLU A 907 -12.41 -19.89 -20.27
CA GLU A 907 -13.04 -19.52 -21.53
C GLU A 907 -12.08 -19.61 -22.72
N TRP A 908 -10.76 -19.57 -22.50
CA TRP A 908 -9.77 -19.81 -23.55
C TRP A 908 -9.92 -21.16 -24.24
N ASN A 909 -10.52 -22.17 -23.58
CA ASN A 909 -10.83 -23.46 -24.20
C ASN A 909 -12.00 -23.39 -25.20
N LYS A 910 -12.78 -22.31 -25.22
CA LYS A 910 -13.90 -22.10 -26.15
C LYS A 910 -13.46 -21.52 -27.50
N PHE A 911 -12.21 -21.07 -27.61
CA PHE A 911 -11.66 -20.44 -28.81
C PHE A 911 -10.57 -21.31 -29.43
N GLU A 912 -10.53 -21.39 -30.76
CA GLU A 912 -9.48 -22.12 -31.48
C GLU A 912 -8.10 -21.48 -31.27
N VAL A 913 -8.05 -20.15 -31.22
CA VAL A 913 -6.85 -19.38 -30.92
C VAL A 913 -7.14 -18.45 -29.74
N SER A 914 -6.29 -18.52 -28.73
CA SER A 914 -6.40 -17.72 -27.51
C SER A 914 -5.11 -16.94 -27.24
N VAL A 915 -5.23 -15.65 -26.90
CA VAL A 915 -4.12 -14.79 -26.48
C VAL A 915 -4.25 -14.50 -24.99
N LEU A 916 -3.31 -14.99 -24.20
CA LEU A 916 -3.23 -14.79 -22.76
C LEU A 916 -2.23 -13.66 -22.45
N VAL A 917 -2.68 -12.55 -21.89
CA VAL A 917 -1.85 -11.38 -21.57
C VAL A 917 -1.69 -11.22 -20.05
N GLY A 918 -0.51 -11.55 -19.54
CA GLY A 918 -0.19 -11.47 -18.11
C GLY A 918 0.66 -10.24 -17.76
N GLY A 919 0.21 -9.43 -16.80
CA GLY A 919 0.86 -8.17 -16.43
C GLY A 919 1.25 -8.08 -14.95
N GLY A 920 2.54 -7.85 -14.67
CA GLY A 920 3.02 -7.63 -13.30
C GLY A 920 2.66 -8.79 -12.35
N ILE A 921 1.99 -8.49 -11.23
CA ILE A 921 1.58 -9.53 -10.25
C ILE A 921 0.49 -10.47 -10.76
N GLY A 922 -0.30 -10.04 -11.75
CA GLY A 922 -1.37 -10.83 -12.34
C GLY A 922 -0.86 -11.97 -13.23
N VAL A 923 0.46 -12.16 -13.31
CA VAL A 923 1.07 -13.23 -14.10
C VAL A 923 1.07 -14.59 -13.38
N THR A 924 1.09 -14.61 -12.04
CA THR A 924 1.18 -15.83 -11.22
C THR A 924 0.16 -16.92 -11.58
N PRO A 925 -1.12 -16.61 -11.83
CA PRO A 925 -2.13 -17.60 -12.24
C PRO A 925 -1.79 -18.31 -13.55
N PHE A 926 -1.11 -17.62 -14.47
CA PHE A 926 -0.78 -18.20 -15.78
C PHE A 926 0.24 -19.34 -15.68
N ALA A 927 1.01 -19.43 -14.60
CA ALA A 927 1.87 -20.60 -14.37
C ALA A 927 1.05 -21.91 -14.34
N SER A 928 -0.03 -21.92 -13.56
CA SER A 928 -0.95 -23.06 -13.45
C SER A 928 -1.74 -23.27 -14.75
N ILE A 929 -2.17 -22.19 -15.41
CA ILE A 929 -2.93 -22.25 -16.68
C ILE A 929 -2.08 -22.86 -17.80
N LEU A 930 -0.84 -22.43 -17.97
CA LEU A 930 0.05 -22.92 -19.03
C LEU A 930 0.40 -24.40 -18.85
N LYS A 931 0.69 -24.83 -17.61
CA LYS A 931 0.92 -26.24 -17.29
C LYS A 931 -0.30 -27.12 -17.60
N ASP A 932 -1.48 -26.70 -17.15
CA ASP A 932 -2.74 -27.41 -17.41
C ASP A 932 -3.05 -27.52 -18.92
N LEU A 933 -2.79 -26.47 -19.69
CA LEU A 933 -3.00 -26.46 -21.14
C LEU A 933 -2.10 -27.44 -21.88
N VAL A 934 -0.80 -27.44 -21.57
CA VAL A 934 0.16 -28.36 -22.19
C VAL A 934 -0.14 -29.81 -21.80
N PHE A 935 -0.53 -30.06 -20.56
CA PHE A 935 -0.95 -31.39 -20.10
C PHE A 935 -2.22 -31.88 -20.82
N LYS A 936 -3.24 -31.03 -20.96
CA LYS A 936 -4.46 -31.39 -21.72
C LYS A 936 -4.16 -31.70 -23.19
N SER A 937 -3.18 -31.02 -23.78
CA SER A 937 -2.69 -31.27 -25.13
C SER A 937 -1.93 -32.58 -25.25
N SER A 938 -1.09 -32.92 -24.26
CA SER A 938 -0.27 -34.14 -24.29
C SER A 938 -1.11 -35.42 -24.15
N ILE A 939 -2.26 -35.35 -23.46
CA ILE A 939 -3.19 -36.47 -23.31
C ILE A 939 -4.13 -36.61 -24.53
N ASN A 940 -3.96 -35.80 -25.57
CA ASN A 940 -4.84 -35.76 -26.75
C ASN A 940 -6.33 -35.65 -26.37
N SER A 941 -6.64 -34.89 -25.32
CA SER A 941 -8.02 -34.50 -25.06
C SER A 941 -8.51 -33.68 -26.26
N LYS A 942 -9.81 -33.77 -26.60
CA LYS A 942 -10.43 -32.98 -27.69
C LYS A 942 -10.44 -31.49 -27.31
N LEU A 943 -9.29 -30.84 -27.34
CA LEU A 943 -9.16 -29.40 -27.16
C LEU A 943 -9.62 -28.70 -28.45
N LEU A 944 -10.59 -27.81 -28.31
CA LEU A 944 -10.95 -26.88 -29.39
C LEU A 944 -9.80 -25.90 -29.66
N CYS A 945 -9.02 -25.57 -28.62
CA CYS A 945 -7.90 -24.64 -28.72
C CYS A 945 -6.70 -25.28 -29.41
N LYS A 946 -6.39 -24.81 -30.62
CA LYS A 946 -5.28 -25.26 -31.47
C LYS A 946 -4.00 -24.47 -31.20
N LYS A 947 -4.09 -23.20 -30.77
CA LYS A 947 -2.93 -22.34 -30.54
C LYS A 947 -3.16 -21.33 -29.42
N ILE A 948 -2.16 -21.14 -28.57
CA ILE A 948 -2.17 -20.22 -27.44
C ILE A 948 -0.96 -19.30 -27.51
N TYR A 949 -1.21 -17.99 -27.47
CA TYR A 949 -0.18 -16.96 -27.41
C TYR A 949 -0.12 -16.37 -26.02
N PHE A 950 0.96 -16.62 -25.28
CA PHE A 950 1.15 -16.05 -23.95
C PHE A 950 2.06 -14.81 -24.02
N ILE A 951 1.49 -13.64 -23.80
CA ILE A 951 2.18 -12.36 -23.76
C ILE A 951 2.43 -11.98 -22.30
N TRP A 952 3.66 -12.17 -21.84
CA TRP A 952 4.07 -11.72 -20.51
C TRP A 952 4.63 -10.31 -20.55
N VAL A 953 3.96 -9.36 -19.88
CA VAL A 953 4.38 -7.96 -19.80
C VAL A 953 4.83 -7.63 -18.38
N THR A 954 6.11 -7.35 -18.19
CA THR A 954 6.66 -6.94 -16.89
C THR A 954 7.58 -5.73 -17.01
N ARG A 955 7.84 -5.06 -15.89
CA ARG A 955 8.85 -4.00 -15.83
C ARG A 955 10.24 -4.63 -15.79
N THR A 956 10.48 -5.48 -14.80
CA THR A 956 11.70 -6.28 -14.64
C THR A 956 11.30 -7.72 -14.29
N GLN A 957 12.21 -8.68 -14.49
CA GLN A 957 11.96 -10.08 -14.10
C GLN A 957 12.19 -10.34 -12.60
N ARG A 958 12.63 -9.32 -11.85
CA ARG A 958 12.89 -9.43 -10.41
C ARG A 958 11.64 -9.91 -9.66
N GLN A 959 11.78 -10.92 -8.79
CA GLN A 959 10.71 -11.62 -8.05
C GLN A 959 9.80 -12.55 -8.88
N PHE A 960 10.03 -12.65 -10.19
CA PHE A 960 9.32 -13.54 -11.11
C PHE A 960 10.30 -14.41 -11.91
N GLU A 961 11.52 -14.60 -11.40
CA GLU A 961 12.55 -15.44 -12.02
C GLU A 961 12.05 -16.88 -12.14
N TRP A 962 11.38 -17.37 -11.09
CA TRP A 962 10.75 -18.68 -11.04
C TRP A 962 9.73 -18.91 -12.18
N LEU A 963 9.11 -17.85 -12.71
CA LEU A 963 8.18 -18.00 -13.82
C LEU A 963 8.91 -18.37 -15.12
N ALA A 964 10.16 -17.91 -15.30
CA ALA A 964 10.96 -18.32 -16.45
C ALA A 964 11.25 -19.83 -16.41
N ASP A 965 11.52 -20.38 -15.21
CA ASP A 965 11.67 -21.82 -15.01
C ASP A 965 10.39 -22.59 -15.37
N ILE A 966 9.22 -22.08 -14.94
CA ILE A 966 7.93 -22.67 -15.30
C ILE A 966 7.66 -22.60 -16.81
N ILE A 967 7.97 -21.48 -17.47
CA ILE A 967 7.80 -21.34 -18.93
C ILE A 967 8.69 -22.34 -19.66
N ARG A 968 9.91 -22.57 -19.17
CA ARG A 968 10.82 -23.58 -19.72
C ARG A 968 10.26 -24.99 -19.60
N GLU A 969 9.76 -25.37 -18.42
CA GLU A 969 9.05 -26.66 -18.23
C GLU A 969 7.88 -26.81 -19.20
N VAL A 970 7.10 -25.73 -19.39
CA VAL A 970 5.94 -25.71 -20.31
C VAL A 970 6.38 -25.88 -21.76
N GLU A 971 7.42 -25.15 -22.20
CA GLU A 971 7.97 -25.29 -23.56
C GLU A 971 8.47 -26.71 -23.81
N GLU A 972 9.23 -27.28 -22.87
CA GLU A 972 9.80 -28.64 -23.00
C GLU A 972 8.72 -29.74 -23.04
N ALA A 973 7.64 -29.56 -22.28
CA ALA A 973 6.49 -30.47 -22.30
C ALA A 973 5.60 -30.29 -23.55
N ASP A 974 5.68 -29.14 -24.24
CA ASP A 974 4.84 -28.82 -25.40
C ASP A 974 5.35 -29.49 -26.69
N ARG A 975 4.88 -30.72 -26.91
CA ARG A 975 5.18 -31.50 -28.13
C ARG A 975 4.40 -31.06 -29.37
N ASN A 976 3.26 -30.39 -29.17
CA ASN A 976 2.33 -30.02 -30.25
C ASN A 976 2.49 -28.57 -30.70
N ASN A 977 3.49 -27.85 -30.16
CA ASN A 977 3.65 -26.40 -30.35
C ASN A 977 2.34 -25.64 -30.05
N LEU A 978 1.59 -26.03 -29.01
CA LEU A 978 0.36 -25.37 -28.60
C LEU A 978 0.62 -23.94 -28.11
N VAL A 979 1.65 -23.75 -27.30
CA VAL A 979 1.93 -22.50 -26.58
C VAL A 979 3.09 -21.75 -27.23
N SER A 980 2.89 -20.48 -27.53
CA SER A 980 3.93 -19.56 -27.99
C SER A 980 4.06 -18.41 -26.99
N VAL A 981 5.23 -18.29 -26.35
CA VAL A 981 5.45 -17.27 -25.30
C VAL A 981 6.22 -16.08 -25.87
N HIS A 982 5.79 -14.88 -25.49
CA HIS A 982 6.45 -13.63 -25.81
C HIS A 982 6.61 -12.80 -24.54
N ILE A 983 7.87 -12.52 -24.18
CA ILE A 983 8.19 -11.77 -22.96
C ILE A 983 8.49 -10.32 -23.33
N TYR A 984 7.80 -9.36 -22.73
CA TYR A 984 8.00 -7.93 -22.96
C TYR A 984 8.49 -7.25 -21.68
N ILE A 985 9.77 -6.85 -21.70
CA ILE A 985 10.41 -6.06 -20.66
C ILE A 985 10.19 -4.57 -20.95
N THR A 986 9.39 -3.92 -20.12
CA THR A 986 8.95 -2.53 -20.29
C THR A 986 9.76 -1.50 -19.51
N GLN A 987 10.81 -1.93 -18.80
CA GLN A 987 11.76 -1.01 -18.16
C GLN A 987 12.42 -0.12 -19.22
N LEU A 988 12.67 1.12 -18.83
CA LEU A 988 13.46 2.06 -19.62
C LEU A 988 14.92 1.62 -19.63
N ALA A 989 15.61 1.72 -20.77
CA ALA A 989 17.00 1.26 -20.90
C ALA A 989 17.93 1.94 -19.89
N GLU A 990 17.63 3.20 -19.56
CA GLU A 990 18.29 4.03 -18.56
C GLU A 990 18.15 3.51 -17.11
N LYS A 991 17.31 2.49 -16.88
CA LYS A 991 17.02 1.93 -15.56
C LYS A 991 17.11 0.41 -15.53
N PHE A 992 17.83 -0.20 -16.50
CA PHE A 992 18.09 -1.64 -16.45
C PHE A 992 18.92 -1.99 -15.22
N ASP A 993 18.51 -3.06 -14.55
CA ASP A 993 19.37 -3.75 -13.59
C ASP A 993 20.35 -4.66 -14.36
N LEU A 994 21.40 -5.13 -13.68
CA LEU A 994 22.43 -5.95 -14.31
C LEU A 994 21.84 -7.17 -15.03
N ARG A 995 20.90 -7.86 -14.38
CA ARG A 995 20.17 -8.99 -14.96
C ARG A 995 19.43 -8.62 -16.25
N THR A 996 18.67 -7.52 -16.26
CA THR A 996 17.93 -7.08 -17.46
C THR A 996 18.88 -6.73 -18.59
N THR A 997 20.03 -6.15 -18.28
CA THR A 997 21.04 -5.87 -19.31
C THR A 997 21.66 -7.16 -19.84
N MET A 998 22.03 -8.10 -18.96
CA MET A 998 22.55 -9.39 -19.43
C MET A 998 21.54 -10.11 -20.32
N LEU A 999 20.25 -10.08 -19.95
CA LEU A 999 19.17 -10.59 -20.79
C LEU A 999 19.11 -9.85 -22.14
N TYR A 1000 19.25 -8.52 -22.16
CA TYR A 1000 19.26 -7.73 -23.39
C TYR A 1000 20.42 -8.11 -24.31
N ILE A 1001 21.60 -8.30 -23.74
CA ILE A 1001 22.82 -8.64 -24.47
C ILE A 1001 22.72 -10.07 -25.00
N CYS A 1002 22.36 -11.04 -24.15
CA CYS A 1002 22.22 -12.43 -24.57
C CYS A 1002 21.11 -12.64 -25.61
N GLU A 1003 20.04 -11.84 -25.58
CA GLU A 1003 18.92 -12.00 -26.53
C GLU A 1003 19.18 -11.33 -27.89
N ARG A 1004 19.97 -10.25 -27.94
CA ARG A 1004 20.20 -9.47 -29.19
C ARG A 1004 21.62 -9.51 -29.74
N HIS A 1005 22.62 -9.70 -28.89
CA HIS A 1005 24.02 -9.53 -29.24
C HIS A 1005 24.83 -10.84 -29.16
N PHE A 1006 24.26 -11.91 -28.60
CA PHE A 1006 24.83 -13.26 -28.63
C PHE A 1006 24.04 -14.19 -29.55
N GLN A 1007 24.75 -15.21 -30.02
CA GLN A 1007 24.18 -16.31 -30.78
C GLN A 1007 23.34 -17.21 -29.86
N LYS A 1008 22.19 -17.66 -30.36
CA LYS A 1008 21.36 -18.66 -29.67
C LYS A 1008 21.96 -20.05 -29.89
N VAL A 1009 21.98 -20.87 -28.84
CA VAL A 1009 22.39 -22.28 -28.93
C VAL A 1009 21.12 -23.12 -28.96
N LEU A 1010 20.94 -23.94 -29.99
CA LEU A 1010 19.71 -24.74 -30.20
C LEU A 1010 18.42 -23.90 -30.18
N ASN A 1011 18.45 -22.70 -30.76
CA ASN A 1011 17.35 -21.71 -30.72
C ASN A 1011 16.90 -21.28 -29.30
N LYS A 1012 17.69 -21.60 -28.26
CA LYS A 1012 17.46 -21.18 -26.89
C LYS A 1012 18.36 -20.00 -26.53
N SER A 1013 17.82 -19.06 -25.77
CA SER A 1013 18.56 -17.92 -25.22
C SER A 1013 19.55 -18.41 -24.15
N LEU A 1014 20.83 -18.04 -24.26
CA LEU A 1014 21.88 -18.48 -23.33
C LEU A 1014 21.60 -18.13 -21.86
N PHE A 1015 20.89 -17.01 -21.62
CA PHE A 1015 20.65 -16.51 -20.28
C PHE A 1015 19.40 -17.10 -19.61
N THR A 1016 18.38 -17.47 -20.39
CA THR A 1016 17.10 -17.95 -19.84
C THR A 1016 16.78 -19.40 -20.19
N GLY A 1017 17.49 -19.99 -21.17
CA GLY A 1017 17.19 -21.32 -21.70
C GLY A 1017 15.87 -21.42 -22.47
N LEU A 1018 15.20 -20.29 -22.71
CA LEU A 1018 13.90 -20.26 -23.38
C LEU A 1018 14.09 -20.23 -24.89
N ARG A 1019 13.24 -20.96 -25.62
CA ARG A 1019 13.07 -20.78 -27.08
C ARG A 1019 12.32 -19.50 -27.39
N SER A 1020 11.47 -19.08 -26.46
CA SER A 1020 10.68 -17.86 -26.57
C SER A 1020 11.53 -16.59 -26.58
N ILE A 1021 11.10 -15.62 -27.40
CA ILE A 1021 11.83 -14.38 -27.62
C ILE A 1021 11.47 -13.36 -26.53
N THR A 1022 12.50 -12.72 -25.98
CA THR A 1022 12.32 -11.58 -25.08
C THR A 1022 12.47 -10.25 -25.81
N HIS A 1023 11.42 -9.45 -25.81
CA HIS A 1023 11.37 -8.13 -26.40
C HIS A 1023 11.56 -7.03 -25.35
N PHE A 1024 12.16 -5.92 -25.77
CA PHE A 1024 12.43 -4.75 -24.92
C PHE A 1024 11.65 -3.54 -25.42
N GLY A 1025 10.64 -3.14 -24.64
CA GLY A 1025 9.71 -2.08 -24.98
C GLY A 1025 8.26 -2.49 -24.71
N ARG A 1026 7.32 -1.66 -25.18
CA ARG A 1026 5.88 -1.97 -25.03
C ARG A 1026 5.42 -2.94 -26.12
N PRO A 1027 4.53 -3.90 -25.78
CA PRO A 1027 3.99 -4.84 -26.77
C PRO A 1027 3.18 -4.11 -27.84
N PRO A 1028 3.39 -4.43 -29.13
CA PRO A 1028 2.67 -3.82 -30.24
C PRO A 1028 1.30 -4.49 -30.44
N PHE A 1029 0.36 -4.36 -29.49
CA PHE A 1029 -0.89 -5.12 -29.52
C PHE A 1029 -1.67 -5.00 -30.85
N VAL A 1030 -1.73 -3.81 -31.47
CA VAL A 1030 -2.45 -3.64 -32.76
C VAL A 1030 -1.75 -4.39 -33.89
N PRO A 1031 -0.46 -4.14 -34.21
CA PRO A 1031 0.25 -4.94 -35.22
C PRO A 1031 0.28 -6.45 -34.93
N PHE A 1032 0.44 -6.84 -33.66
CA PHE A 1032 0.46 -8.25 -33.25
C PHE A 1032 -0.86 -8.93 -33.58
N PHE A 1033 -1.98 -8.33 -33.18
CA PHE A 1033 -3.31 -8.86 -33.50
C PHE A 1033 -3.62 -8.83 -35.00
N ASP A 1034 -3.17 -7.81 -35.75
CA ASP A 1034 -3.30 -7.77 -37.23
C ASP A 1034 -2.57 -8.98 -37.85
N SER A 1035 -1.33 -9.24 -37.43
CA SER A 1035 -0.54 -10.38 -37.92
C SER A 1035 -1.11 -11.74 -37.51
N LEU A 1036 -1.86 -11.84 -36.40
CA LEU A 1036 -2.57 -13.07 -36.04
C LEU A 1036 -3.66 -13.44 -37.07
N GLN A 1037 -4.29 -12.45 -37.69
CA GLN A 1037 -5.28 -12.69 -38.74
C GLN A 1037 -4.63 -13.28 -40.00
N GLU A 1038 -3.40 -12.86 -40.29
CA GLU A 1038 -2.61 -13.36 -41.43
C GLU A 1038 -2.05 -14.76 -41.18
N VAL A 1039 -1.63 -15.05 -39.95
CA VAL A 1039 -1.10 -16.37 -39.55
C VAL A 1039 -2.22 -17.42 -39.44
N HIS A 1040 -3.42 -17.02 -39.01
CA HIS A 1040 -4.57 -17.92 -38.82
C HIS A 1040 -5.79 -17.46 -39.65
N PRO A 1041 -5.73 -17.55 -40.99
CA PRO A 1041 -6.78 -17.02 -41.86
C PRO A 1041 -8.11 -17.77 -41.72
N GLU A 1042 -8.09 -19.06 -41.34
CA GLU A 1042 -9.30 -19.84 -41.09
C GLU A 1042 -10.08 -19.48 -39.81
N VAL A 1043 -9.49 -18.70 -38.90
CA VAL A 1043 -10.07 -18.46 -37.56
C VAL A 1043 -10.97 -17.22 -37.56
N GLN A 1044 -12.28 -17.42 -37.42
CA GLN A 1044 -13.24 -16.31 -37.39
C GLN A 1044 -13.28 -15.57 -36.04
N LYS A 1045 -12.98 -16.25 -34.93
CA LYS A 1045 -13.04 -15.72 -33.58
C LYS A 1045 -11.80 -16.05 -32.77
N ILE A 1046 -11.14 -15.03 -32.24
CA ILE A 1046 -9.95 -15.15 -31.40
C ILE A 1046 -10.28 -14.64 -29.99
N GLY A 1047 -10.00 -15.45 -28.97
CA GLY A 1047 -10.17 -15.05 -27.57
C GLY A 1047 -8.95 -14.29 -27.07
N VAL A 1048 -9.12 -13.14 -26.42
CA VAL A 1048 -8.03 -12.36 -25.82
C VAL A 1048 -8.31 -12.13 -24.35
N PHE A 1049 -7.50 -12.72 -23.49
CA PHE A 1049 -7.67 -12.72 -22.03
C PHE A 1049 -6.57 -11.89 -21.40
N SER A 1050 -6.92 -10.84 -20.66
CA SER A 1050 -5.90 -9.97 -20.04
C SER A 1050 -6.07 -9.88 -18.54
N CYS A 1051 -5.01 -10.24 -17.79
CA CYS A 1051 -4.93 -10.08 -16.34
C CYS A 1051 -3.68 -9.26 -15.99
N GLY A 1052 -3.87 -8.12 -15.32
CA GLY A 1052 -2.78 -7.23 -14.96
C GLY A 1052 -3.22 -5.78 -14.71
N PRO A 1053 -2.30 -4.80 -14.78
CA PRO A 1053 -2.60 -3.40 -14.50
C PRO A 1053 -3.71 -2.85 -15.42
N PRO A 1054 -4.67 -2.05 -14.91
CA PRO A 1054 -5.79 -1.53 -15.71
C PRO A 1054 -5.38 -0.77 -16.98
N GLY A 1055 -4.26 -0.04 -16.95
CA GLY A 1055 -3.74 0.64 -18.14
C GLY A 1055 -3.27 -0.31 -19.24
N MET A 1056 -2.77 -1.50 -18.89
CA MET A 1056 -2.36 -2.53 -19.83
C MET A 1056 -3.58 -3.22 -20.43
N THR A 1057 -4.49 -3.71 -19.59
CA THR A 1057 -5.70 -4.43 -20.04
C THR A 1057 -6.59 -3.54 -20.93
N LYS A 1058 -6.72 -2.25 -20.60
CA LYS A 1058 -7.39 -1.26 -21.47
C LYS A 1058 -6.68 -1.05 -22.81
N SER A 1059 -5.35 -1.16 -22.85
CA SER A 1059 -4.59 -1.04 -24.12
C SER A 1059 -4.82 -2.25 -25.02
N VAL A 1060 -4.93 -3.45 -24.42
CA VAL A 1060 -5.33 -4.69 -25.10
C VAL A 1060 -6.75 -4.58 -25.64
N GLU A 1061 -7.70 -4.15 -24.80
CA GLU A 1061 -9.09 -3.95 -25.22
C GLU A 1061 -9.21 -2.95 -26.37
N LYS A 1062 -8.49 -1.82 -26.27
CA LYS A 1062 -8.47 -0.79 -27.31
C LYS A 1062 -7.95 -1.35 -28.63
N ALA A 1063 -6.92 -2.20 -28.59
CA ALA A 1063 -6.39 -2.85 -29.78
C ALA A 1063 -7.40 -3.82 -30.41
N CYS A 1064 -8.06 -4.66 -29.59
CA CYS A 1064 -9.14 -5.54 -30.05
C CYS A 1064 -10.28 -4.74 -30.71
N ARG A 1065 -10.77 -3.69 -30.03
CA ARG A 1065 -11.82 -2.81 -30.57
C ARG A 1065 -11.42 -2.09 -31.86
N GLN A 1066 -10.13 -1.81 -32.05
CA GLN A 1066 -9.64 -1.15 -33.26
C GLN A 1066 -9.65 -2.12 -34.45
N LEU A 1067 -9.29 -3.39 -34.25
CA LEU A 1067 -9.28 -4.40 -35.29
C LEU A 1067 -10.66 -4.97 -35.59
N ASN A 1068 -11.53 -5.07 -34.59
CA ASN A 1068 -12.94 -5.46 -34.78
C ASN A 1068 -13.73 -4.47 -35.65
N LYS A 1069 -13.17 -3.30 -36.00
CA LYS A 1069 -13.76 -2.37 -36.99
C LYS A 1069 -13.44 -2.73 -38.43
N LYS A 1070 -12.47 -3.62 -38.68
CA LYS A 1070 -12.05 -4.04 -40.03
C LYS A 1070 -12.88 -5.24 -40.55
N ASP A 1071 -13.83 -5.75 -39.77
CA ASP A 1071 -14.79 -6.84 -40.10
C ASP A 1071 -14.20 -8.15 -40.68
N GLN A 1072 -12.89 -8.42 -40.52
CA GLN A 1072 -12.24 -9.65 -41.01
C GLN A 1072 -12.34 -10.82 -40.01
N THR A 1073 -11.81 -10.65 -38.80
CA THR A 1073 -11.93 -11.62 -37.70
C THR A 1073 -12.30 -10.89 -36.41
N TYR A 1074 -13.05 -11.56 -35.54
CA TYR A 1074 -13.56 -10.98 -34.30
C TYR A 1074 -12.68 -11.34 -33.10
N PHE A 1075 -12.07 -10.33 -32.47
CA PHE A 1075 -11.33 -10.47 -31.21
C PHE A 1075 -12.27 -10.27 -30.02
N ALA A 1076 -12.57 -11.35 -29.30
CA ALA A 1076 -13.35 -11.33 -28.07
C ALA A 1076 -12.43 -11.04 -26.89
N HIS A 1077 -12.48 -9.81 -26.35
CA HIS A 1077 -11.65 -9.42 -25.21
C HIS A 1077 -12.34 -9.73 -23.86
N HIS A 1078 -11.62 -10.40 -22.98
CA HIS A 1078 -12.03 -10.78 -21.64
C HIS A 1078 -11.09 -10.17 -20.59
N TYR A 1079 -11.69 -9.59 -19.55
CA TYR A 1079 -10.99 -9.05 -18.40
C TYR A 1079 -10.90 -10.13 -17.33
N GLU A 1080 -9.71 -10.70 -17.17
CA GLU A 1080 -9.46 -11.75 -16.17
C GLU A 1080 -8.85 -11.14 -14.89
N ASN A 1081 -9.36 -11.57 -13.74
CA ASN A 1081 -8.84 -11.18 -12.42
C ASN A 1081 -8.83 -12.39 -11.47
N PHE A 1082 -7.96 -13.34 -11.79
CA PHE A 1082 -7.68 -14.55 -11.01
C PHE A 1082 -7.32 -14.21 -9.55
#